data_AF-A0A0G0ETS9-F1
#
_entry.id   AF-A0A0G0ETS9-F1
#
_cell.length_a   1.000
_cell.length_b   1.000
_cell.length_c   1.000
_cell.angle_alpha   90.00
_cell.angle_beta   90.00
_cell.angle_gamma   90.00
#
_symmetry.space_group_name_H-M   'P 1'
#
loop_
_entity.id
_entity.type
_entity.pdbx_description
1 polymer ?
#
loop_
_entity_poly.entity_id
_entity_poly.type
_entity_poly.pdbx_seq_one_letter_code
_entity_poly.pdbx_strand_id
1 'polypeptide(L)'
;MANGGDENCYTRPRGTSWDIGADELITKIYRSVAPDADGTLEALTTGASNAMTIASSTATFATALADNIGVGDAIQYDADGDGDIDASDSIVFISGRTDSTHFTVKTVSGTAPTAVSADTDWSLFRAYTSLANAETGTENLAIDADLRNFDAGNRDLASNSEQWNIACYANGTTGDSTAVTLDGWTTAPQNYIKIYTPYLTTEVGTSQRHQGKWDENKYKRDGISMNTAVQDDFIRIEGLQIRHTRNSGTGYGIIVQTVASVSDVKISDNIIVGVLSDTAVGYGIWINDSDARVKLWNNIIYGFINPGQTSVAGLTTTAANSYVYVYNNTIRNCYRGFHMNSSAAKMKNNIAVNNTVDYYLVANVVSSNNISSDATSPNTAYRNLSVSFVNSANDDFHLSPSDTSARNSGADLSQDYWLPITSDIDGHARPASARGYGVATDIGADESATPIYRSIAPSMSTYLDRGVDESGTDLTISGTTMTLENAAPDNVGVGDVIQYDSDGNSSIDAIAFISARASSTSFTVQARDGANPVAVTNDQDWQIFRAYTTLDNAEGGAENTANIDDDVDDFDISVSRNDGKDIYASNEQWNIAAYANGTTADTNAVTIDSWTTYPTNYIKIYTPVSSSEVGTSQRHNGVWDDGKYKMEITGNSSAINAVSGNVWVDGLQIKRMTSSSFGTIYGITNSGVFKVNNNIINLIDNYTNTTRAINNGASNLNSYYWNNIIYGTNLDYGYYQASAYGYLYNNSVIDANNGYYSSFSNKMTVKNNIAQGGADGFFASSSLFGAGSDYNVSDFANDAPSPSYRTNLATDVSFVDETNEDFHLSSSDTFACDAGVNLWDDSALPIREDIDGDPRSEQGGWDIGADELITYQSNVSGLGTATMQMSLTEKMTDGLVGMWSFDGPDISGTTAYDRSPAGGNDGTITGATPAIGKRGQALSFNGTTDFVDAGDVGAGIQTISFWMKTDDATDIKILNIDGTDQIEIDGTGNILATSFPSATIYVDGSVSAAVDTSWHFVTITDSTGVSASTFQIGQVASSFFDGIIDEVRIYNRVLSVDEIGRLYDLGNVEYVR
;
A
#
# COMPACT_ATOMS: atom_id res chain seq x y z
N MET A 1 -14.86 -50.24 -26.49
CA MET A 1 -13.56 -50.65 -27.06
C MET A 1 -13.52 -50.26 -28.52
N ALA A 2 -12.38 -49.65 -28.95
CA ALA A 2 -12.02 -49.10 -30.27
C ALA A 2 -12.76 -47.79 -30.63
N ASN A 3 -12.14 -46.62 -30.85
CA ASN A 3 -10.74 -46.28 -31.13
C ASN A 3 -10.30 -45.07 -30.28
N GLY A 4 -9.19 -45.22 -29.58
CA GLY A 4 -8.33 -44.10 -29.20
C GLY A 4 -7.48 -43.73 -30.41
N GLY A 5 -7.50 -42.45 -30.76
CA GLY A 5 -6.50 -41.83 -31.63
C GLY A 5 -5.85 -40.73 -30.81
N ASP A 6 -4.55 -40.85 -30.60
CA ASP A 6 -3.70 -39.75 -30.14
C ASP A 6 -3.84 -38.57 -31.12
N GLU A 7 -4.46 -37.48 -30.69
CA GLU A 7 -4.40 -36.19 -31.41
C GLU A 7 -3.17 -35.35 -30.99
N ASN A 8 -2.26 -35.90 -30.18
CA ASN A 8 -0.98 -35.26 -29.85
C ASN A 8 0.11 -35.43 -30.92
N CYS A 9 -0.24 -35.93 -32.10
CA CYS A 9 0.67 -35.86 -33.25
C CYS A 9 0.52 -34.50 -33.93
N TYR A 10 1.21 -33.49 -33.40
CA TYR A 10 1.45 -32.22 -34.08
C TYR A 10 2.07 -32.51 -35.46
N THR A 11 1.30 -32.29 -36.53
CA THR A 11 1.80 -32.46 -37.89
C THR A 11 2.73 -31.29 -38.22
N ARG A 12 4.02 -31.61 -38.40
CA ARG A 12 5.07 -30.64 -38.74
C ARG A 12 4.75 -29.87 -40.04
N PRO A 13 5.07 -28.57 -40.13
CA PRO A 13 4.91 -27.80 -41.35
C PRO A 13 5.61 -28.46 -42.55
N ARG A 14 4.92 -28.59 -43.68
CA ARG A 14 5.51 -29.09 -44.92
C ARG A 14 6.21 -27.96 -45.65
N GLY A 15 7.55 -27.91 -45.63
CA GLY A 15 8.33 -27.09 -46.57
C GLY A 15 9.53 -26.33 -46.01
N THR A 16 9.84 -26.41 -44.72
CA THR A 16 10.96 -25.67 -44.10
C THR A 16 12.15 -26.59 -43.75
N SER A 17 13.32 -25.97 -43.55
CA SER A 17 14.52 -26.59 -42.99
C SER A 17 14.26 -27.07 -41.56
N TRP A 18 14.62 -28.31 -41.22
CA TRP A 18 14.35 -28.89 -39.89
C TRP A 18 15.57 -28.73 -38.96
N ASP A 19 15.32 -28.42 -37.68
CA ASP A 19 16.33 -28.57 -36.63
C ASP A 19 16.70 -30.05 -36.44
N ILE A 20 17.97 -30.33 -36.10
CA ILE A 20 18.41 -31.69 -35.79
C ILE A 20 17.95 -32.05 -34.38
N GLY A 21 16.81 -32.74 -34.27
CA GLY A 21 16.28 -33.18 -32.98
C GLY A 21 14.77 -33.46 -33.02
N ALA A 22 14.20 -33.73 -31.85
CA ALA A 22 12.75 -33.86 -31.68
C ALA A 22 12.05 -32.51 -31.40
N ASP A 23 12.82 -31.47 -31.12
CA ASP A 23 12.37 -30.14 -30.70
C ASP A 23 12.67 -29.11 -31.80
N GLU A 24 11.74 -28.18 -32.03
CA GLU A 24 11.92 -27.03 -32.93
C GLU A 24 11.95 -25.78 -32.06
N LEU A 25 13.11 -25.10 -31.99
CA LEU A 25 13.26 -23.93 -31.13
C LEU A 25 12.59 -22.72 -31.79
N ILE A 26 11.59 -22.15 -31.11
CA ILE A 26 10.90 -20.96 -31.57
C ILE A 26 11.71 -19.72 -31.23
N THR A 27 11.93 -18.87 -32.23
CA THR A 27 12.61 -17.58 -32.05
C THR A 27 11.61 -16.56 -31.51
N LYS A 28 11.85 -16.07 -30.29
CA LYS A 28 11.03 -15.01 -29.69
C LYS A 28 11.52 -13.65 -30.18
N ILE A 29 10.65 -12.91 -30.85
CA ILE A 29 10.88 -11.54 -31.28
C ILE A 29 10.17 -10.60 -30.31
N TYR A 30 10.85 -9.55 -29.87
CA TYR A 30 10.36 -8.57 -28.90
C TYR A 30 10.35 -7.17 -29.50
N ARG A 31 9.26 -6.43 -29.30
CA ARG A 31 9.10 -5.03 -29.69
C ARG A 31 8.35 -4.26 -28.62
N SER A 32 8.74 -3.02 -28.34
CA SER A 32 8.04 -2.16 -27.40
C SER A 32 7.13 -1.15 -28.10
N VAL A 33 6.00 -0.85 -27.45
CA VAL A 33 5.05 0.21 -27.82
C VAL A 33 4.88 1.13 -26.63
N ALA A 34 4.84 2.44 -26.86
CA ALA A 34 4.28 3.40 -25.91
C ALA A 34 3.46 4.46 -26.66
N PRO A 35 2.37 4.99 -26.09
CA PRO A 35 1.56 5.99 -26.76
C PRO A 35 2.25 7.34 -26.82
N ASP A 36 2.09 8.02 -27.96
CA ASP A 36 2.49 9.41 -28.15
C ASP A 36 1.44 10.17 -28.96
N ALA A 37 1.26 11.45 -28.66
CA ALA A 37 0.26 12.28 -29.33
C ALA A 37 0.72 12.78 -30.71
N ASP A 38 2.03 12.93 -30.91
CA ASP A 38 2.62 13.56 -32.10
C ASP A 38 3.31 12.56 -33.04
N GLY A 39 3.41 11.29 -32.63
CA GLY A 39 3.96 10.18 -33.42
C GLY A 39 5.49 10.06 -33.34
N THR A 40 6.13 10.79 -32.43
CA THR A 40 7.59 10.80 -32.21
C THR A 40 7.88 10.65 -30.73
N LEU A 41 8.54 9.55 -30.36
CA LEU A 41 9.06 9.35 -29.01
C LEU A 41 10.58 9.51 -29.04
N GLU A 42 11.08 10.56 -28.42
CA GLU A 42 12.51 10.80 -28.27
C GLU A 42 13.22 9.64 -27.56
N ALA A 43 14.55 9.60 -27.67
CA ALA A 43 15.36 8.61 -26.98
C ALA A 43 15.09 8.64 -25.47
N LEU A 44 14.84 7.48 -24.88
CA LEU A 44 14.70 7.31 -23.43
C LEU A 44 16.02 7.64 -22.71
N THR A 45 17.16 7.35 -23.35
CA THR A 45 18.49 7.72 -22.89
C THR A 45 19.53 7.58 -24.01
N THR A 46 20.73 8.14 -23.80
CA THR A 46 21.84 8.16 -24.78
C THR A 46 23.18 7.85 -24.12
N GLY A 47 24.15 7.39 -24.90
CA GLY A 47 25.44 6.88 -24.42
C GLY A 47 26.50 7.91 -24.04
N ALA A 48 26.27 9.21 -24.22
CA ALA A 48 27.29 10.27 -24.10
C ALA A 48 28.08 10.28 -22.76
N SER A 49 27.53 9.72 -21.68
CA SER A 49 28.22 9.53 -20.39
C SER A 49 28.12 8.11 -19.83
N ASN A 50 27.59 7.15 -20.59
CA ASN A 50 27.29 5.80 -20.14
C ASN A 50 27.74 4.78 -21.19
N ALA A 51 28.96 4.25 -21.01
CA ALA A 51 29.51 3.30 -21.96
C ALA A 51 28.73 1.98 -21.94
N MET A 52 28.39 1.47 -23.12
CA MET A 52 27.77 0.17 -23.35
C MET A 52 28.79 -0.83 -23.89
N THR A 53 28.74 -2.07 -23.43
CA THR A 53 29.48 -3.20 -24.00
C THR A 53 28.49 -4.28 -24.40
N ILE A 54 28.55 -4.74 -25.66
CA ILE A 54 27.78 -5.89 -26.11
C ILE A 54 28.74 -7.07 -26.29
N ALA A 55 28.56 -8.09 -25.44
CA ALA A 55 29.29 -9.35 -25.53
C ALA A 55 28.31 -10.51 -25.71
N SER A 56 28.44 -11.23 -26.82
CA SER A 56 27.52 -12.33 -27.22
C SER A 56 26.07 -11.87 -27.40
N SER A 57 25.24 -11.92 -26.36
CA SER A 57 23.85 -11.39 -26.39
C SER A 57 23.54 -10.58 -25.14
N THR A 58 24.56 -10.11 -24.43
CA THR A 58 24.41 -9.31 -23.22
C THR A 58 24.93 -7.89 -23.50
N ALA A 59 24.06 -6.91 -23.34
CA ALA A 59 24.40 -5.51 -23.26
C ALA A 59 24.63 -5.14 -21.79
N THR A 60 25.82 -4.63 -21.49
CA THR A 60 26.22 -4.15 -20.16
C THR A 60 26.47 -2.65 -20.21
N PHE A 61 25.81 -1.91 -19.32
CA PHE A 61 25.94 -0.45 -19.21
C PHE A 61 26.80 -0.07 -18.00
N ALA A 62 27.62 0.97 -18.14
CA ALA A 62 28.49 1.46 -17.06
C ALA A 62 27.71 2.08 -15.90
N THR A 63 26.54 2.66 -16.18
CA THR A 63 25.61 3.20 -15.18
C THR A 63 24.22 2.58 -15.36
N ALA A 64 23.48 2.47 -14.26
CA ALA A 64 22.13 1.91 -14.25
C ALA A 64 21.18 2.66 -15.19
N LEU A 65 20.39 1.91 -15.95
CA LEU A 65 19.27 2.40 -16.75
C LEU A 65 18.01 2.50 -15.90
N ALA A 66 17.09 3.38 -16.30
CA ALA A 66 15.82 3.61 -15.62
C ALA A 66 14.97 2.33 -15.52
N ASP A 67 14.15 2.26 -14.47
CA ASP A 67 13.36 1.06 -14.19
C ASP A 67 12.22 0.81 -15.19
N ASN A 68 11.81 1.82 -15.96
CA ASN A 68 10.84 1.68 -17.05
C ASN A 68 11.44 1.17 -18.38
N ILE A 69 12.75 0.86 -18.43
CA ILE A 69 13.43 0.25 -19.58
C ILE A 69 13.40 -1.27 -19.47
N GLY A 70 13.08 -1.95 -20.57
CA GLY A 70 12.94 -3.40 -20.58
C GLY A 70 12.70 -4.02 -21.94
N VAL A 71 12.12 -5.22 -21.93
CA VAL A 71 11.88 -6.04 -23.12
C VAL A 71 11.16 -5.29 -24.24
N GLY A 72 11.67 -5.45 -25.45
CA GLY A 72 11.16 -4.82 -26.66
C GLY A 72 11.75 -3.46 -26.98
N ASP A 73 12.41 -2.78 -26.04
CA ASP A 73 13.08 -1.51 -26.31
C ASP A 73 14.24 -1.69 -27.28
N ALA A 74 14.39 -0.70 -28.17
CA ALA A 74 15.34 -0.71 -29.27
C ALA A 74 16.59 0.11 -28.91
N ILE A 75 17.77 -0.45 -29.17
CA ILE A 75 19.06 0.22 -28.97
C ILE A 75 19.72 0.29 -30.34
N GLN A 76 19.92 1.50 -30.86
CA GLN A 76 20.82 1.74 -31.97
C GLN A 76 22.20 2.09 -31.42
N TYR A 77 23.26 1.61 -32.06
CA TYR A 77 24.63 1.78 -31.59
C TYR A 77 25.65 1.71 -32.73
N ASP A 78 26.76 2.44 -32.56
CA ASP A 78 27.89 2.46 -33.49
C ASP A 78 28.58 1.09 -33.49
N ALA A 79 28.28 0.29 -34.51
CA ALA A 79 28.73 -1.10 -34.60
C ALA A 79 30.11 -1.23 -35.25
N ASP A 80 30.54 -0.23 -36.02
CA ASP A 80 31.82 -0.27 -36.74
C ASP A 80 32.91 0.64 -36.15
N GLY A 81 32.53 1.51 -35.22
CA GLY A 81 33.39 2.32 -34.35
C GLY A 81 33.87 3.62 -35.00
N ASP A 82 33.10 4.20 -35.93
CA ASP A 82 33.48 5.42 -36.63
C ASP A 82 32.95 6.73 -35.98
N GLY A 83 32.09 6.61 -34.97
CA GLY A 83 31.57 7.69 -34.14
C GLY A 83 30.32 8.37 -34.69
N ASP A 84 29.62 7.78 -35.67
CA ASP A 84 28.28 8.20 -36.06
C ASP A 84 27.27 7.04 -36.08
N ILE A 85 26.01 7.34 -36.45
CA ILE A 85 24.95 6.33 -36.61
C ILE A 85 24.48 6.41 -38.05
N ASP A 86 24.75 5.37 -38.83
CA ASP A 86 24.42 5.27 -40.24
C ASP A 86 24.00 3.85 -40.68
N ALA A 87 23.94 3.60 -41.99
CA ALA A 87 23.51 2.31 -42.55
C ALA A 87 24.48 1.13 -42.29
N SER A 88 25.68 1.38 -41.79
CA SER A 88 26.70 0.38 -41.43
C SER A 88 26.53 -0.13 -40.01
N ASP A 89 25.71 0.55 -39.23
CA ASP A 89 25.46 0.28 -37.82
C ASP A 89 24.35 -0.75 -37.58
N SER A 90 24.05 -0.97 -36.30
CA SER A 90 23.12 -2.00 -35.89
C SER A 90 22.10 -1.48 -34.89
N ILE A 91 20.91 -2.09 -34.98
CA ILE A 91 19.84 -1.95 -34.00
C ILE A 91 19.52 -3.30 -33.37
N VAL A 92 19.38 -3.30 -32.05
CA VAL A 92 19.06 -4.50 -31.25
C VAL A 92 17.89 -4.22 -30.33
N PHE A 93 17.22 -5.29 -29.90
CA PHE A 93 16.05 -5.22 -29.03
C PHE A 93 16.32 -5.98 -27.75
N ILE A 94 15.93 -5.38 -26.62
CA ILE A 94 16.01 -6.05 -25.32
C ILE A 94 15.06 -7.25 -25.33
N SER A 95 15.58 -8.44 -25.04
CA SER A 95 14.82 -9.69 -24.91
C SER A 95 14.76 -10.21 -23.48
N GLY A 96 15.42 -9.53 -22.54
CA GLY A 96 15.34 -9.82 -21.11
C GLY A 96 16.17 -8.85 -20.28
N ARG A 97 15.80 -8.69 -19.02
CA ARG A 97 16.49 -7.88 -18.00
C ARG A 97 17.02 -8.79 -16.91
N THR A 98 18.26 -8.58 -16.48
CA THR A 98 18.83 -9.27 -15.31
C THR A 98 18.90 -8.33 -14.12
N ASP A 99 19.35 -7.11 -14.35
CA ASP A 99 19.35 -6.00 -13.41
C ASP A 99 19.32 -4.67 -14.21
N SER A 100 19.46 -3.52 -13.55
CA SER A 100 19.43 -2.20 -14.20
C SER A 100 20.65 -1.89 -15.09
N THR A 101 21.69 -2.72 -15.08
CA THR A 101 22.90 -2.56 -15.91
C THR A 101 23.12 -3.69 -16.91
N HIS A 102 22.40 -4.81 -16.79
CA HIS A 102 22.57 -6.00 -17.64
C HIS A 102 21.27 -6.42 -18.33
N PHE A 103 21.31 -6.41 -19.67
CA PHE A 103 20.18 -6.74 -20.52
C PHE A 103 20.58 -7.79 -21.55
N THR A 104 19.71 -8.77 -21.79
CA THR A 104 19.84 -9.65 -22.94
C THR A 104 19.29 -8.92 -24.16
N VAL A 105 20.03 -8.89 -25.25
CA VAL A 105 19.67 -8.19 -26.50
C VAL A 105 19.79 -9.12 -27.70
N LYS A 106 18.94 -8.88 -28.70
CA LYS A 106 18.88 -9.63 -29.96
C LYS A 106 18.75 -8.70 -31.15
N THR A 107 19.25 -9.11 -32.31
CA THR A 107 19.01 -8.38 -33.56
C THR A 107 17.52 -8.42 -33.95
N VAL A 108 17.17 -7.67 -35.00
CA VAL A 108 15.85 -7.70 -35.66
C VAL A 108 15.28 -9.11 -35.86
N SER A 109 16.14 -10.07 -36.22
CA SER A 109 15.79 -11.47 -36.54
C SER A 109 15.90 -12.44 -35.36
N GLY A 110 16.17 -11.94 -34.14
CA GLY A 110 16.35 -12.80 -32.96
C GLY A 110 17.73 -13.46 -32.87
N THR A 111 18.68 -13.07 -33.72
CA THR A 111 20.05 -13.62 -33.73
C THR A 111 21.00 -12.84 -32.79
N ALA A 112 22.23 -13.32 -32.63
CA ALA A 112 23.23 -12.65 -31.79
C ALA A 112 23.68 -11.32 -32.42
N PRO A 113 23.78 -10.23 -31.65
CA PRO A 113 24.22 -8.91 -32.12
C PRO A 113 25.72 -8.83 -32.45
N THR A 114 26.10 -7.80 -33.21
CA THR A 114 27.50 -7.40 -33.40
C THR A 114 28.08 -6.91 -32.09
N ALA A 115 29.24 -7.42 -31.71
CA ALA A 115 29.88 -7.07 -30.45
C ALA A 115 30.57 -5.70 -30.51
N VAL A 116 30.42 -4.91 -29.45
CA VAL A 116 31.07 -3.60 -29.27
C VAL A 116 31.62 -3.50 -27.84
N SER A 117 32.61 -2.63 -27.64
CA SER A 117 33.31 -2.51 -26.35
C SER A 117 33.36 -1.05 -25.93
N ALA A 118 32.75 -0.75 -24.78
CA ALA A 118 32.71 0.58 -24.18
C ALA A 118 32.27 1.69 -25.16
N ASP A 119 31.29 1.36 -26.00
CA ASP A 119 30.68 2.28 -26.95
C ASP A 119 29.86 3.35 -26.23
N THR A 120 30.00 4.60 -26.65
CA THR A 120 29.28 5.77 -26.11
C THR A 120 28.31 6.38 -27.11
N ASP A 121 28.29 5.88 -28.34
CA ASP A 121 27.54 6.41 -29.46
C ASP A 121 26.32 5.50 -29.70
N TRP A 122 25.46 5.43 -28.69
CA TRP A 122 24.23 4.66 -28.71
C TRP A 122 23.04 5.46 -28.19
N SER A 123 21.83 5.07 -28.60
CA SER A 123 20.57 5.65 -28.13
C SER A 123 19.49 4.59 -27.99
N LEU A 124 18.63 4.74 -26.99
CA LEU A 124 17.61 3.76 -26.62
C LEU A 124 16.21 4.33 -26.82
N PHE A 125 15.33 3.59 -27.49
CA PHE A 125 13.99 4.05 -27.92
C PHE A 125 12.89 3.02 -27.62
N ARG A 126 11.65 3.51 -27.60
CA ARG A 126 10.49 2.66 -27.88
C ARG A 126 10.45 2.34 -29.37
N ALA A 127 10.20 1.08 -29.73
CA ALA A 127 10.18 0.66 -31.14
C ALA A 127 9.01 1.29 -31.90
N TYR A 128 7.86 1.43 -31.25
CA TYR A 128 6.61 1.93 -31.83
C TYR A 128 5.89 2.94 -30.93
N THR A 129 5.15 3.86 -31.54
CA THR A 129 4.40 4.94 -30.84
C THR A 129 2.91 4.64 -30.62
N SER A 130 2.42 3.48 -31.09
CA SER A 130 1.09 2.95 -30.79
C SER A 130 1.02 1.48 -31.17
N LEU A 131 0.00 0.76 -30.67
CA LEU A 131 -0.21 -0.64 -31.06
C LEU A 131 -0.61 -0.76 -32.53
N ALA A 132 -1.34 0.22 -33.07
CA ALA A 132 -1.68 0.28 -34.50
C ALA A 132 -0.43 0.46 -35.39
N ASN A 133 0.55 1.21 -34.90
CA ASN A 133 1.83 1.38 -35.57
C ASN A 133 2.66 0.08 -35.53
N ALA A 134 2.69 -0.62 -34.40
CA ALA A 134 3.33 -1.93 -34.31
C ALA A 134 2.70 -2.97 -35.26
N GLU A 135 1.38 -2.97 -35.37
CA GLU A 135 0.65 -3.86 -36.28
C GLU A 135 1.01 -3.64 -37.75
N THR A 136 1.11 -2.36 -38.16
CA THR A 136 1.43 -2.00 -39.54
C THR A 136 2.94 -2.01 -39.86
N GLY A 137 3.79 -2.12 -38.84
CA GLY A 137 5.25 -1.96 -38.98
C GLY A 137 5.68 -0.49 -39.14
N THR A 138 4.88 0.48 -38.70
CA THR A 138 5.21 1.91 -38.76
C THR A 138 6.04 2.32 -37.55
N GLU A 139 7.36 2.37 -37.68
CA GLU A 139 8.26 2.51 -36.53
C GLU A 139 8.38 3.94 -36.01
N ASN A 140 8.91 4.09 -34.79
CA ASN A 140 9.16 5.38 -34.16
C ASN A 140 10.07 6.26 -35.04
N LEU A 141 9.60 7.48 -35.36
CA LEU A 141 10.29 8.33 -36.31
C LEU A 141 11.61 8.93 -35.79
N ALA A 142 11.83 8.88 -34.48
CA ALA A 142 13.07 9.34 -33.83
C ALA A 142 14.24 8.35 -33.97
N ILE A 143 13.98 7.08 -34.32
CA ILE A 143 15.03 6.12 -34.66
C ILE A 143 15.65 6.54 -35.99
N ASP A 144 16.98 6.36 -36.12
CA ASP A 144 17.71 6.78 -37.31
C ASP A 144 17.08 6.20 -38.59
N ALA A 145 17.00 7.02 -39.65
CA ALA A 145 16.37 6.61 -40.91
C ALA A 145 17.05 5.42 -41.58
N ASP A 146 18.35 5.26 -41.39
CA ASP A 146 19.14 4.19 -42.01
C ASP A 146 18.99 2.85 -41.27
N LEU A 147 18.64 2.89 -39.98
CA LEU A 147 18.42 1.69 -39.14
C LEU A 147 16.94 1.34 -38.93
N ARG A 148 16.05 2.25 -39.30
CA ARG A 148 14.59 2.06 -39.37
C ARG A 148 14.22 1.16 -40.57
N ASN A 149 13.00 0.63 -40.58
CA ASN A 149 12.48 -0.44 -41.45
C ASN A 149 12.96 -1.85 -41.07
N PHE A 150 13.08 -2.11 -39.78
CA PHE A 150 13.42 -3.41 -39.24
C PHE A 150 12.25 -4.42 -39.32
N ASP A 151 11.00 -3.96 -39.39
CA ASP A 151 9.84 -4.85 -39.56
C ASP A 151 8.99 -4.50 -40.79
N ALA A 152 8.34 -5.52 -41.35
CA ALA A 152 7.21 -5.36 -42.27
C ALA A 152 6.02 -6.09 -41.65
N GLY A 153 4.85 -5.42 -41.56
CA GLY A 153 3.62 -6.04 -41.07
C GLY A 153 3.17 -7.25 -41.91
N ASN A 154 2.15 -7.98 -41.45
CA ASN A 154 1.54 -9.13 -42.14
C ASN A 154 2.51 -10.30 -42.40
N ARG A 155 3.20 -10.74 -41.34
CA ARG A 155 4.28 -11.75 -41.42
C ARG A 155 3.75 -13.17 -41.22
N ASP A 156 4.43 -14.15 -41.85
CA ASP A 156 4.18 -15.58 -41.62
C ASP A 156 5.06 -16.11 -40.47
N LEU A 157 4.52 -16.05 -39.25
CA LEU A 157 5.22 -16.49 -38.03
C LEU A 157 5.41 -18.01 -38.01
N ALA A 158 4.47 -18.77 -38.59
CA ALA A 158 4.51 -20.21 -38.63
C ALA A 158 5.66 -20.71 -39.52
N SER A 159 5.78 -20.19 -40.74
CA SER A 159 6.87 -20.56 -41.66
C SER A 159 8.25 -20.07 -41.18
N ASN A 160 8.29 -18.99 -40.41
CA ASN A 160 9.53 -18.43 -39.86
C ASN A 160 9.94 -19.02 -38.50
N SER A 161 9.12 -19.90 -37.90
CA SER A 161 9.36 -20.44 -36.55
C SER A 161 9.51 -19.34 -35.48
N GLU A 162 8.66 -18.32 -35.55
CA GLU A 162 8.72 -17.13 -34.69
C GLU A 162 7.53 -17.03 -33.73
N GLN A 163 7.75 -16.38 -32.59
CA GLN A 163 6.73 -15.88 -31.68
C GLN A 163 6.93 -14.38 -31.51
N TRP A 164 5.89 -13.58 -31.74
CA TRP A 164 5.97 -12.13 -31.63
C TRP A 164 5.46 -11.64 -30.27
N ASN A 165 6.25 -10.80 -29.60
CA ASN A 165 5.96 -10.27 -28.27
C ASN A 165 5.98 -8.74 -28.34
N ILE A 166 4.81 -8.13 -28.22
CA ILE A 166 4.62 -6.68 -28.20
C ILE A 166 4.43 -6.27 -26.74
N ALA A 167 5.46 -5.66 -26.17
CA ALA A 167 5.47 -5.15 -24.81
C ALA A 167 4.95 -3.70 -24.78
N CYS A 168 3.88 -3.46 -24.03
CA CYS A 168 3.21 -2.16 -23.97
C CYS A 168 3.64 -1.39 -22.71
N TYR A 169 4.18 -0.20 -22.91
CA TYR A 169 4.72 0.68 -21.87
C TYR A 169 3.91 1.96 -21.74
N ALA A 170 3.79 2.46 -20.52
CA ALA A 170 3.19 3.77 -20.28
C ALA A 170 4.09 4.90 -20.77
N ASN A 171 3.47 6.04 -21.06
CA ASN A 171 4.15 7.31 -21.29
C ASN A 171 3.46 8.41 -20.47
N GLY A 172 3.69 8.36 -19.16
CA GLY A 172 2.92 9.13 -18.18
C GLY A 172 1.42 8.81 -18.28
N THR A 173 0.59 9.87 -18.26
CA THR A 173 -0.87 9.75 -18.37
C THR A 173 -1.37 9.73 -19.82
N THR A 174 -0.50 9.65 -20.82
CA THR A 174 -0.90 9.56 -22.23
C THR A 174 -1.59 8.22 -22.52
N GLY A 175 -2.68 8.24 -23.28
CA GLY A 175 -3.40 7.03 -23.72
C GLY A 175 -3.18 6.73 -25.21
N ASP A 176 -3.06 5.45 -25.56
CA ASP A 176 -3.11 5.02 -26.96
C ASP A 176 -4.54 5.18 -27.46
N SER A 177 -4.75 6.14 -28.37
CA SER A 177 -6.06 6.55 -28.85
C SER A 177 -6.36 6.07 -30.29
N THR A 178 -5.48 5.24 -30.87
CA THR A 178 -5.64 4.77 -32.25
C THR A 178 -6.21 3.35 -32.26
N ALA A 179 -7.35 3.16 -32.93
CA ALA A 179 -7.96 1.84 -33.13
C ALA A 179 -7.00 0.88 -33.83
N VAL A 180 -6.99 -0.39 -33.43
CA VAL A 180 -6.17 -1.43 -34.05
C VAL A 180 -7.02 -2.62 -34.50
N THR A 181 -6.66 -3.18 -35.65
CA THR A 181 -7.15 -4.46 -36.14
C THR A 181 -5.94 -5.36 -36.30
N LEU A 182 -5.92 -6.49 -35.58
CA LEU A 182 -4.87 -7.50 -35.65
C LEU A 182 -5.24 -8.47 -36.79
N ASP A 183 -4.66 -8.24 -37.97
CA ASP A 183 -4.97 -8.98 -39.19
C ASP A 183 -3.76 -9.16 -40.13
N GLY A 184 -3.78 -10.24 -40.90
CA GLY A 184 -2.81 -10.46 -41.96
C GLY A 184 -1.58 -11.27 -41.54
N TRP A 185 -1.51 -11.71 -40.29
CA TRP A 185 -0.45 -12.60 -39.81
C TRP A 185 -0.81 -14.07 -40.03
N THR A 186 0.18 -14.87 -40.43
CA THR A 186 0.01 -16.33 -40.45
C THR A 186 0.60 -16.93 -39.17
N THR A 187 -0.27 -17.42 -38.30
CA THR A 187 0.06 -17.87 -36.94
C THR A 187 -0.18 -19.38 -36.77
N ALA A 188 0.33 -19.94 -35.68
CA ALA A 188 0.13 -21.34 -35.30
C ALA A 188 0.12 -21.48 -33.75
N PRO A 189 -0.27 -22.64 -33.17
CA PRO A 189 -0.39 -22.80 -31.72
C PRO A 189 0.85 -22.40 -30.91
N GLN A 190 2.05 -22.57 -31.48
CA GLN A 190 3.31 -22.19 -30.85
C GLN A 190 3.89 -20.86 -31.43
N ASN A 191 3.38 -20.39 -32.57
CA ASN A 191 3.81 -19.21 -33.30
C ASN A 191 2.71 -18.14 -33.27
N TYR A 192 2.59 -17.48 -32.13
CA TYR A 192 1.51 -16.56 -31.81
C TYR A 192 2.03 -15.14 -31.62
N ILE A 193 1.10 -14.18 -31.63
CA ILE A 193 1.35 -12.82 -31.21
C ILE A 193 0.88 -12.68 -29.76
N LYS A 194 1.74 -12.16 -28.90
CA LYS A 194 1.43 -11.78 -27.53
C LYS A 194 1.56 -10.27 -27.38
N ILE A 195 0.48 -9.63 -26.99
CA ILE A 195 0.42 -8.20 -26.65
C ILE A 195 0.20 -8.14 -25.14
N TYR A 196 1.13 -7.50 -24.43
CA TYR A 196 1.09 -7.51 -22.97
C TYR A 196 1.79 -6.32 -22.34
N THR A 197 1.43 -6.01 -21.10
CA THR A 197 2.19 -5.10 -20.24
C THR A 197 3.26 -5.89 -19.47
N PRO A 198 4.56 -5.56 -19.61
CA PRO A 198 5.61 -6.25 -18.87
C PRO A 198 5.52 -5.91 -17.37
N TYR A 199 5.72 -6.92 -16.52
CA TYR A 199 5.58 -6.75 -15.07
C TYR A 199 6.61 -7.54 -14.25
N LEU A 200 7.22 -8.56 -14.83
CA LEU A 200 8.26 -9.32 -14.15
C LEU A 200 9.55 -8.52 -14.10
N THR A 201 10.33 -8.69 -13.04
CA THR A 201 11.67 -8.08 -12.90
C THR A 201 12.64 -8.49 -14.02
N THR A 202 12.38 -9.62 -14.67
CA THR A 202 13.12 -10.10 -15.84
C THR A 202 12.67 -9.47 -17.16
N GLU A 203 11.59 -8.70 -17.15
CA GLU A 203 11.04 -7.97 -18.28
C GLU A 203 11.29 -6.47 -18.17
N VAL A 204 11.11 -5.90 -16.96
CA VAL A 204 11.19 -4.47 -16.67
C VAL A 204 11.52 -4.25 -15.19
N GLY A 205 12.06 -3.09 -14.80
CA GLY A 205 12.33 -2.77 -13.38
C GLY A 205 11.08 -2.34 -12.61
N THR A 206 10.24 -1.50 -13.22
CA THR A 206 8.94 -1.08 -12.69
C THR A 206 7.83 -1.67 -13.54
N SER A 207 6.91 -2.42 -12.91
CA SER A 207 5.78 -3.03 -13.60
C SER A 207 4.98 -2.00 -14.41
N GLN A 208 4.70 -2.35 -15.67
CA GLN A 208 3.82 -1.60 -16.57
C GLN A 208 2.38 -2.11 -16.54
N ARG A 209 2.15 -3.24 -15.86
CA ARG A 209 0.82 -3.81 -15.64
C ARG A 209 0.14 -3.08 -14.49
N HIS A 210 -1.17 -2.94 -14.58
CA HIS A 210 -2.01 -2.53 -13.46
C HIS A 210 -1.98 -3.58 -12.33
N GLN A 211 -2.53 -3.26 -11.17
CA GLN A 211 -2.68 -4.17 -10.02
C GLN A 211 -4.18 -4.27 -9.72
N GLY A 212 -4.92 -4.96 -10.60
CA GLY A 212 -6.37 -5.22 -10.45
C GLY A 212 -7.29 -3.99 -10.45
N LYS A 213 -6.73 -2.79 -10.52
CA LYS A 213 -7.41 -1.49 -10.49
C LYS A 213 -6.88 -0.58 -11.58
N TRP A 214 -7.76 0.24 -12.15
CA TRP A 214 -7.36 1.21 -13.15
C TRP A 214 -6.33 2.21 -12.60
N ASP A 215 -5.21 2.36 -13.29
CA ASP A 215 -4.12 3.28 -12.98
C ASP A 215 -3.79 4.12 -14.21
N GLU A 216 -3.98 5.43 -14.09
CA GLU A 216 -3.74 6.38 -15.18
C GLU A 216 -2.28 6.44 -15.64
N ASN A 217 -1.33 5.98 -14.82
CA ASN A 217 0.11 5.97 -15.12
C ASN A 217 0.58 4.66 -15.77
N LYS A 218 -0.30 3.68 -15.99
CA LYS A 218 0.02 2.45 -16.72
C LYS A 218 -0.41 2.55 -18.18
N TYR A 219 0.10 1.65 -19.03
CA TYR A 219 -0.30 1.62 -20.43
C TYR A 219 -1.81 1.43 -20.53
N LYS A 220 -2.46 2.29 -21.34
CA LYS A 220 -3.90 2.27 -21.54
C LYS A 220 -4.25 2.60 -22.98
N ARG A 221 -5.27 1.91 -23.49
CA ARG A 221 -5.93 2.25 -24.75
C ARG A 221 -7.19 3.05 -24.43
N ASP A 222 -7.23 4.32 -24.76
CA ASP A 222 -8.20 5.28 -24.19
C ASP A 222 -8.97 6.08 -25.25
N GLY A 223 -10.25 6.35 -24.99
CA GLY A 223 -11.10 7.20 -25.83
C GLY A 223 -11.56 6.59 -27.16
N ILE A 224 -11.38 5.28 -27.37
CA ILE A 224 -11.60 4.65 -28.69
C ILE A 224 -12.99 4.01 -28.82
N SER A 225 -13.67 4.32 -29.93
CA SER A 225 -15.01 3.80 -30.27
C SER A 225 -15.04 2.38 -30.86
N MET A 226 -13.97 1.93 -31.49
CA MET A 226 -13.79 0.56 -31.99
C MET A 226 -12.35 0.17 -31.65
N ASN A 227 -12.12 -0.32 -30.43
CA ASN A 227 -10.81 -0.21 -29.81
C ASN A 227 -9.80 -1.25 -30.34
N THR A 228 -10.10 -2.53 -30.19
CA THR A 228 -9.23 -3.63 -30.63
C THR A 228 -10.05 -4.70 -31.36
N ALA A 229 -9.72 -5.00 -32.61
CA ALA A 229 -10.29 -6.11 -33.35
C ALA A 229 -9.25 -7.21 -33.56
N VAL A 230 -9.63 -8.46 -33.28
CA VAL A 230 -8.81 -9.67 -33.45
C VAL A 230 -9.36 -10.46 -34.62
N GLN A 231 -8.57 -10.60 -35.70
CA GLN A 231 -8.96 -11.33 -36.90
C GLN A 231 -8.00 -12.46 -37.29
N ASP A 232 -6.82 -12.52 -36.68
CA ASP A 232 -5.92 -13.66 -36.81
C ASP A 232 -6.12 -14.72 -35.72
N ASP A 233 -5.75 -15.97 -36.06
CA ASP A 233 -5.75 -17.10 -35.14
C ASP A 233 -4.60 -16.94 -34.12
N PHE A 234 -4.70 -17.51 -32.92
CA PHE A 234 -3.60 -17.54 -31.95
C PHE A 234 -3.06 -16.16 -31.51
N ILE A 235 -3.95 -15.28 -31.01
CA ILE A 235 -3.59 -13.99 -30.40
C ILE A 235 -3.71 -14.05 -28.88
N ARG A 236 -2.80 -13.40 -28.17
CA ARG A 236 -2.85 -13.24 -26.70
C ARG A 236 -2.84 -11.76 -26.32
N ILE A 237 -3.80 -11.35 -25.49
CA ILE A 237 -3.91 -9.98 -24.96
C ILE A 237 -3.94 -10.09 -23.44
N GLU A 238 -2.88 -9.60 -22.78
CA GLU A 238 -2.63 -9.86 -21.36
C GLU A 238 -2.31 -8.56 -20.58
N GLY A 239 -3.06 -8.22 -19.54
CA GLY A 239 -2.68 -7.13 -18.62
C GLY A 239 -2.93 -5.70 -19.12
N LEU A 240 -3.80 -5.50 -20.11
CA LEU A 240 -4.07 -4.17 -20.67
C LEU A 240 -5.19 -3.45 -19.94
N GLN A 241 -5.12 -2.12 -19.95
CA GLN A 241 -6.24 -1.24 -19.58
C GLN A 241 -6.89 -0.69 -20.85
N ILE A 242 -8.20 -0.88 -21.00
CA ILE A 242 -8.95 -0.52 -22.21
C ILE A 242 -10.18 0.30 -21.82
N ARG A 243 -10.18 1.60 -22.15
CA ARG A 243 -11.37 2.45 -22.04
C ARG A 243 -12.04 2.58 -23.40
N HIS A 244 -13.26 2.07 -23.48
CA HIS A 244 -14.11 2.15 -24.65
C HIS A 244 -15.10 3.33 -24.51
N THR A 245 -14.93 4.36 -25.34
CA THR A 245 -15.79 5.55 -25.33
C THR A 245 -16.65 5.61 -26.59
N ARG A 246 -17.97 5.64 -26.43
CA ARG A 246 -18.92 5.61 -27.54
C ARG A 246 -20.10 6.57 -27.36
N ASN A 247 -20.28 7.45 -28.34
CA ASN A 247 -21.32 8.48 -28.32
C ASN A 247 -22.57 8.13 -29.14
N SER A 248 -22.51 7.19 -30.08
CA SER A 248 -23.66 6.67 -30.84
C SER A 248 -23.28 5.42 -31.63
N GLY A 249 -24.27 4.60 -32.00
CA GLY A 249 -24.05 3.38 -32.79
C GLY A 249 -23.36 2.27 -32.00
N THR A 250 -22.97 1.19 -32.68
CA THR A 250 -22.34 0.01 -32.06
C THR A 250 -20.82 0.15 -31.98
N GLY A 251 -20.23 -0.25 -30.87
CA GLY A 251 -18.78 -0.25 -30.63
C GLY A 251 -18.35 -1.34 -29.64
N TYR A 252 -17.04 -1.49 -29.45
CA TYR A 252 -16.45 -2.54 -28.62
C TYR A 252 -15.11 -2.12 -27.98
N GLY A 253 -14.80 -2.71 -26.83
CA GLY A 253 -13.45 -2.76 -26.27
C GLY A 253 -12.58 -3.74 -27.07
N ILE A 254 -12.94 -5.03 -27.02
CA ILE A 254 -12.31 -6.07 -27.84
C ILE A 254 -13.38 -6.80 -28.66
N ILE A 255 -13.14 -7.01 -29.95
CA ILE A 255 -13.93 -7.92 -30.78
C ILE A 255 -13.05 -9.05 -31.32
N VAL A 256 -13.58 -10.28 -31.34
CA VAL A 256 -12.99 -11.42 -32.05
C VAL A 256 -13.92 -11.80 -33.19
N GLN A 257 -13.43 -11.75 -34.43
CA GLN A 257 -14.22 -12.00 -35.63
C GLN A 257 -13.34 -12.49 -36.78
N THR A 258 -13.90 -13.27 -37.71
CA THR A 258 -13.21 -13.73 -38.93
C THR A 258 -12.03 -14.68 -38.65
N VAL A 259 -12.03 -15.35 -37.50
CA VAL A 259 -10.98 -16.31 -37.11
C VAL A 259 -11.37 -17.72 -37.55
N ALA A 260 -10.39 -18.61 -37.74
CA ALA A 260 -10.65 -19.98 -38.13
C ALA A 260 -11.14 -20.84 -36.95
N SER A 261 -11.71 -22.01 -37.29
CA SER A 261 -12.22 -23.00 -36.33
C SER A 261 -11.17 -23.61 -35.39
N VAL A 262 -9.89 -23.40 -35.74
CA VAL A 262 -8.70 -23.88 -34.99
C VAL A 262 -8.07 -22.79 -34.14
N SER A 263 -8.63 -21.57 -34.13
CA SER A 263 -8.15 -20.45 -33.31
C SER A 263 -7.97 -20.84 -31.84
N ASP A 264 -7.04 -20.17 -31.14
CA ASP A 264 -6.88 -20.19 -29.68
C ASP A 264 -6.57 -18.76 -29.22
N VAL A 265 -7.58 -17.89 -29.25
CA VAL A 265 -7.45 -16.49 -28.80
C VAL A 265 -7.55 -16.45 -27.28
N LYS A 266 -6.62 -15.76 -26.64
CA LYS A 266 -6.53 -15.64 -25.18
C LYS A 266 -6.60 -14.17 -24.76
N ILE A 267 -7.52 -13.85 -23.85
CA ILE A 267 -7.71 -12.50 -23.35
C ILE A 267 -7.71 -12.60 -21.82
N SER A 268 -6.66 -12.12 -21.17
CA SER A 268 -6.53 -12.27 -19.73
C SER A 268 -6.02 -11.07 -18.97
N ASP A 269 -6.40 -11.02 -17.70
CA ASP A 269 -5.88 -10.04 -16.75
C ASP A 269 -6.10 -8.59 -17.19
N ASN A 270 -7.11 -8.30 -18.02
CA ASN A 270 -7.35 -6.96 -18.54
C ASN A 270 -8.39 -6.22 -17.69
N ILE A 271 -8.28 -4.89 -17.64
CA ILE A 271 -9.33 -4.00 -17.16
C ILE A 271 -10.01 -3.34 -18.36
N ILE A 272 -11.31 -3.53 -18.52
CA ILE A 272 -12.08 -2.99 -19.65
C ILE A 272 -13.24 -2.15 -19.15
N VAL A 273 -13.24 -0.87 -19.51
CA VAL A 273 -14.19 0.14 -19.00
C VAL A 273 -15.04 0.70 -20.14
N GLY A 274 -16.35 0.73 -19.94
CA GLY A 274 -17.31 1.34 -20.85
C GLY A 274 -17.66 2.77 -20.44
N VAL A 275 -17.61 3.70 -21.40
CA VAL A 275 -18.12 5.07 -21.27
C VAL A 275 -19.07 5.32 -22.44
N LEU A 276 -20.36 5.07 -22.19
CA LEU A 276 -21.41 5.07 -23.21
C LEU A 276 -22.35 6.27 -23.03
N SER A 277 -22.72 6.92 -24.13
CA SER A 277 -23.83 7.87 -24.13
C SER A 277 -25.19 7.15 -24.22
N ASP A 278 -26.28 7.91 -24.00
CA ASP A 278 -27.66 7.43 -24.01
C ASP A 278 -28.12 6.75 -25.31
N THR A 279 -27.40 6.92 -26.43
CA THR A 279 -27.75 6.31 -27.73
C THR A 279 -26.75 5.26 -28.22
N ALA A 280 -25.67 5.02 -27.46
CA ALA A 280 -24.62 4.10 -27.86
C ALA A 280 -24.96 2.65 -27.48
N VAL A 281 -24.46 1.73 -28.31
CA VAL A 281 -24.41 0.29 -28.03
C VAL A 281 -22.95 -0.10 -27.88
N GLY A 282 -22.56 -0.64 -26.73
CA GLY A 282 -21.18 -1.00 -26.42
C GLY A 282 -21.06 -2.43 -25.91
N TYR A 283 -19.97 -3.09 -26.27
CA TYR A 283 -19.58 -4.38 -25.74
C TYR A 283 -18.17 -4.32 -25.16
N GLY A 284 -17.95 -4.81 -23.94
CA GLY A 284 -16.59 -4.90 -23.40
C GLY A 284 -15.76 -5.87 -24.22
N ILE A 285 -16.21 -7.12 -24.28
CA ILE A 285 -15.67 -8.14 -25.18
C ILE A 285 -16.80 -8.73 -26.02
N TRP A 286 -16.60 -8.75 -27.33
CA TRP A 286 -17.56 -9.24 -28.30
C TRP A 286 -16.96 -10.39 -29.13
N ILE A 287 -17.49 -11.60 -28.96
CA ILE A 287 -17.14 -12.74 -29.82
C ILE A 287 -18.20 -12.85 -30.92
N ASN A 288 -17.80 -12.49 -32.14
CA ASN A 288 -18.66 -12.43 -33.32
C ASN A 288 -18.16 -13.32 -34.45
N ASP A 289 -17.91 -14.59 -34.12
CA ASP A 289 -17.48 -15.59 -35.10
C ASP A 289 -18.20 -16.92 -34.87
N SER A 290 -18.48 -17.67 -35.93
CA SER A 290 -19.18 -18.94 -35.83
C SER A 290 -18.30 -20.08 -35.33
N ASP A 291 -16.98 -19.99 -35.45
CA ASP A 291 -16.10 -21.13 -35.22
C ASP A 291 -14.92 -20.82 -34.28
N ALA A 292 -14.84 -19.59 -33.75
CA ALA A 292 -13.77 -19.19 -32.84
C ALA A 292 -13.65 -20.08 -31.59
N ARG A 293 -12.42 -20.35 -31.16
CA ARG A 293 -12.13 -20.81 -29.79
C ARG A 293 -11.43 -19.71 -29.02
N VAL A 294 -12.07 -19.28 -27.93
CA VAL A 294 -11.63 -18.11 -27.16
C VAL A 294 -11.57 -18.47 -25.68
N LYS A 295 -10.49 -18.09 -25.01
CA LYS A 295 -10.25 -18.28 -23.57
C LYS A 295 -10.12 -16.92 -22.91
N LEU A 296 -10.95 -16.67 -21.90
CA LEU A 296 -11.02 -15.41 -21.19
C LEU A 296 -10.90 -15.66 -19.69
N TRP A 297 -9.91 -15.07 -19.04
CA TRP A 297 -9.78 -15.20 -17.59
C TRP A 297 -9.17 -14.00 -16.87
N ASN A 298 -9.48 -13.84 -15.59
CA ASN A 298 -8.98 -12.74 -14.75
C ASN A 298 -9.27 -11.34 -15.31
N ASN A 299 -10.29 -11.16 -16.16
CA ASN A 299 -10.64 -9.83 -16.65
C ASN A 299 -11.64 -9.16 -15.71
N ILE A 300 -11.45 -7.85 -15.52
CA ILE A 300 -12.40 -6.97 -14.83
C ILE A 300 -13.07 -6.09 -15.89
N ILE A 301 -14.39 -6.18 -16.02
CA ILE A 301 -15.16 -5.46 -17.03
C ILE A 301 -16.29 -4.67 -16.39
N TYR A 302 -16.35 -3.36 -16.62
CA TYR A 302 -17.39 -2.52 -16.02
C TYR A 302 -17.79 -1.31 -16.84
N GLY A 303 -18.92 -0.67 -16.49
CA GLY A 303 -19.38 0.58 -17.10
C GLY A 303 -20.12 0.43 -18.44
N PHE A 304 -20.33 -0.79 -18.94
CA PHE A 304 -21.10 -1.03 -20.17
C PHE A 304 -22.60 -1.00 -19.89
N ILE A 305 -23.11 0.17 -19.49
CA ILE A 305 -24.52 0.37 -19.15
C ILE A 305 -25.11 1.55 -19.93
N ASN A 306 -26.30 1.30 -20.48
CA ASN A 306 -27.16 2.33 -21.05
C ASN A 306 -28.62 1.89 -20.79
N PRO A 307 -29.38 2.60 -19.94
CA PRO A 307 -30.76 2.22 -19.61
C PRO A 307 -31.71 2.18 -20.83
N GLY A 308 -31.40 2.92 -21.90
CA GLY A 308 -32.20 2.98 -23.12
C GLY A 308 -31.89 1.90 -24.16
N GLN A 309 -30.84 1.09 -23.96
CA GLN A 309 -30.38 0.09 -24.94
C GLN A 309 -30.20 -1.29 -24.30
N THR A 310 -30.97 -2.26 -24.78
CA THR A 310 -30.94 -3.63 -24.21
C THR A 310 -29.86 -4.53 -24.82
N SER A 311 -29.20 -4.04 -25.88
CA SER A 311 -28.17 -4.78 -26.62
C SER A 311 -26.76 -4.37 -26.18
N VAL A 312 -26.56 -4.06 -24.91
CA VAL A 312 -25.27 -3.65 -24.31
C VAL A 312 -24.83 -4.74 -23.33
N ALA A 313 -23.55 -5.09 -23.33
CA ALA A 313 -23.03 -6.13 -22.43
C ALA A 313 -21.56 -5.94 -22.06
N GLY A 314 -21.15 -6.43 -20.89
CA GLY A 314 -19.74 -6.57 -20.55
C GLY A 314 -19.06 -7.59 -21.46
N LEU A 315 -19.60 -8.80 -21.54
CA LEU A 315 -19.10 -9.85 -22.43
C LEU A 315 -20.25 -10.49 -23.22
N THR A 316 -20.14 -10.56 -24.55
CA THR A 316 -21.18 -11.12 -25.41
C THR A 316 -20.67 -12.09 -26.47
N THR A 317 -21.49 -13.09 -26.79
CA THR A 317 -21.37 -13.93 -27.99
C THR A 317 -22.59 -13.74 -28.89
N THR A 318 -22.39 -13.56 -30.20
CA THR A 318 -23.49 -13.33 -31.16
C THR A 318 -23.59 -14.38 -32.26
N ALA A 319 -22.48 -15.01 -32.63
CA ALA A 319 -22.45 -16.04 -33.68
C ALA A 319 -22.50 -17.47 -33.10
N ALA A 320 -23.20 -18.35 -33.83
CA ALA A 320 -23.44 -19.72 -33.41
C ALA A 320 -22.24 -20.63 -33.67
N ASN A 321 -21.97 -21.57 -32.76
CA ASN A 321 -20.92 -22.62 -32.81
C ASN A 321 -19.50 -22.25 -32.31
N SER A 322 -19.27 -21.03 -31.82
CA SER A 322 -18.02 -20.72 -31.10
C SER A 322 -17.87 -21.54 -29.82
N TYR A 323 -16.63 -21.80 -29.41
CA TYR A 323 -16.26 -22.48 -28.16
C TYR A 323 -15.55 -21.52 -27.21
N VAL A 324 -16.24 -21.08 -26.16
CA VAL A 324 -15.72 -20.04 -25.26
C VAL A 324 -15.47 -20.59 -23.85
N TYR A 325 -14.32 -20.28 -23.28
CA TYR A 325 -13.94 -20.60 -21.90
C TYR A 325 -13.84 -19.28 -21.13
N VAL A 326 -14.63 -19.12 -20.09
CA VAL A 326 -14.77 -17.86 -19.34
C VAL A 326 -14.57 -18.17 -17.87
N TYR A 327 -13.36 -17.99 -17.34
CA TYR A 327 -12.96 -18.39 -15.98
C TYR A 327 -12.52 -17.19 -15.15
N ASN A 328 -12.87 -17.10 -13.86
CA ASN A 328 -12.31 -16.06 -12.97
C ASN A 328 -12.47 -14.62 -13.50
N ASN A 329 -13.60 -14.25 -14.12
CA ASN A 329 -13.81 -12.86 -14.55
C ASN A 329 -14.77 -12.14 -13.59
N THR A 330 -14.58 -10.84 -13.40
CA THR A 330 -15.46 -9.97 -12.62
C THR A 330 -16.13 -8.97 -13.55
N ILE A 331 -17.46 -9.02 -13.69
CA ILE A 331 -18.23 -8.10 -14.52
C ILE A 331 -19.28 -7.36 -13.70
N ARG A 332 -19.27 -6.03 -13.75
CA ARG A 332 -20.15 -5.21 -12.92
C ARG A 332 -20.65 -3.96 -13.63
N ASN A 333 -21.77 -3.38 -13.16
CA ASN A 333 -22.29 -2.10 -13.63
C ASN A 333 -22.51 -2.09 -15.16
N CYS A 334 -22.96 -3.21 -15.72
CA CYS A 334 -23.29 -3.35 -17.13
C CYS A 334 -24.80 -3.53 -17.32
N TYR A 335 -25.32 -3.31 -18.53
CA TYR A 335 -26.70 -3.68 -18.83
C TYR A 335 -26.88 -5.21 -18.75
N ARG A 336 -26.08 -5.95 -19.51
CA ARG A 336 -25.89 -7.40 -19.32
C ARG A 336 -24.47 -7.67 -18.86
N GLY A 337 -24.27 -8.47 -17.82
CA GLY A 337 -22.94 -8.92 -17.43
C GLY A 337 -22.37 -9.87 -18.48
N PHE A 338 -22.83 -11.12 -18.45
CA PHE A 338 -22.53 -12.15 -19.44
C PHE A 338 -23.72 -12.40 -20.36
N HIS A 339 -23.54 -12.22 -21.66
CA HIS A 339 -24.56 -12.44 -22.68
C HIS A 339 -24.14 -13.56 -23.65
N MET A 340 -24.48 -14.82 -23.32
CA MET A 340 -24.15 -16.00 -24.13
C MET A 340 -25.35 -16.41 -25.00
N ASN A 341 -25.44 -15.86 -26.21
CA ASN A 341 -26.64 -15.99 -27.04
C ASN A 341 -26.67 -17.26 -27.92
N SER A 342 -25.52 -17.70 -28.44
CA SER A 342 -25.52 -18.73 -29.51
C SER A 342 -24.33 -19.69 -29.49
N SER A 343 -23.34 -19.48 -28.62
CA SER A 343 -22.10 -20.26 -28.56
C SER A 343 -22.09 -21.24 -27.38
N ALA A 344 -21.40 -22.38 -27.52
CA ALA A 344 -21.15 -23.28 -26.39
C ALA A 344 -20.13 -22.63 -25.46
N ALA A 345 -20.44 -22.54 -24.16
CA ALA A 345 -19.57 -21.89 -23.19
C ALA A 345 -19.25 -22.80 -22.00
N LYS A 346 -18.00 -22.72 -21.52
CA LYS A 346 -17.61 -23.22 -20.20
C LYS A 346 -17.36 -22.03 -19.30
N MET A 347 -18.12 -21.91 -18.22
CA MET A 347 -18.06 -20.76 -17.32
C MET A 347 -17.76 -21.22 -15.90
N LYS A 348 -16.65 -20.77 -15.31
CA LYS A 348 -16.28 -21.17 -13.95
C LYS A 348 -15.82 -19.97 -13.15
N ASN A 349 -16.17 -19.93 -11.87
CA ASN A 349 -15.64 -18.92 -10.93
C ASN A 349 -15.82 -17.46 -11.41
N ASN A 350 -16.91 -17.11 -12.10
CA ASN A 350 -17.13 -15.73 -12.52
C ASN A 350 -18.04 -14.98 -11.54
N ILE A 351 -17.80 -13.68 -11.41
CA ILE A 351 -18.69 -12.73 -10.72
C ILE A 351 -19.42 -11.91 -11.77
N ALA A 352 -20.75 -11.85 -11.68
CA ALA A 352 -21.54 -10.81 -12.30
C ALA A 352 -22.47 -10.17 -11.26
N VAL A 353 -22.25 -8.90 -10.93
CA VAL A 353 -23.07 -8.20 -9.91
C VAL A 353 -23.39 -6.78 -10.32
N ASN A 354 -24.52 -6.27 -9.81
CA ASN A 354 -24.99 -4.91 -10.08
C ASN A 354 -25.13 -4.61 -11.59
N ASN A 355 -25.48 -5.63 -12.37
CA ASN A 355 -25.89 -5.47 -13.76
C ASN A 355 -27.42 -5.37 -13.83
N THR A 356 -27.97 -4.87 -14.94
CA THR A 356 -29.44 -4.98 -15.14
C THR A 356 -29.88 -6.44 -15.30
N VAL A 357 -29.02 -7.26 -15.91
CA VAL A 357 -29.14 -8.71 -16.00
C VAL A 357 -27.74 -9.31 -15.87
N ASP A 358 -27.48 -10.11 -14.85
CA ASP A 358 -26.12 -10.63 -14.61
C ASP A 358 -25.72 -11.68 -15.67
N TYR A 359 -26.60 -12.65 -15.94
CA TYR A 359 -26.41 -13.68 -16.96
C TYR A 359 -27.61 -13.77 -17.88
N TYR A 360 -27.38 -13.53 -19.18
CA TYR A 360 -28.36 -13.80 -20.23
C TYR A 360 -27.85 -14.96 -21.08
N LEU A 361 -28.31 -16.17 -20.76
CA LEU A 361 -27.80 -17.41 -21.36
C LEU A 361 -28.92 -18.09 -22.17
N VAL A 362 -28.67 -18.34 -23.45
CA VAL A 362 -29.61 -19.02 -24.36
C VAL A 362 -29.00 -20.34 -24.89
N ALA A 363 -27.72 -20.59 -24.64
CA ALA A 363 -26.93 -21.71 -25.17
C ALA A 363 -26.65 -22.83 -24.13
N ASN A 364 -26.05 -23.94 -24.60
CA ASN A 364 -25.55 -25.02 -23.74
C ASN A 364 -24.30 -24.54 -22.97
N VAL A 365 -24.47 -24.23 -21.69
CA VAL A 365 -23.38 -23.79 -20.80
C VAL A 365 -23.00 -24.93 -19.84
N VAL A 366 -21.71 -25.25 -19.76
CA VAL A 366 -21.15 -26.07 -18.68
C VAL A 366 -20.60 -25.12 -17.62
N SER A 367 -21.18 -25.11 -16.43
CA SER A 367 -20.87 -24.08 -15.43
C SER A 367 -20.63 -24.60 -14.02
N SER A 368 -19.75 -23.92 -13.28
CA SER A 368 -19.57 -24.12 -11.83
C SER A 368 -19.21 -22.79 -11.15
N ASN A 369 -19.72 -22.54 -9.94
CA ASN A 369 -19.28 -21.42 -9.08
C ASN A 369 -19.38 -20.03 -9.74
N ASN A 370 -20.48 -19.72 -10.45
CA ASN A 370 -20.66 -18.40 -11.06
C ASN A 370 -21.68 -17.57 -10.27
N ILE A 371 -21.25 -16.47 -9.67
CA ILE A 371 -22.08 -15.59 -8.84
C ILE A 371 -22.92 -14.65 -9.70
N SER A 372 -24.21 -14.55 -9.38
CA SER A 372 -25.11 -13.45 -9.76
C SER A 372 -25.72 -12.76 -8.55
N SER A 373 -25.81 -11.43 -8.59
CA SER A 373 -26.61 -10.61 -7.67
C SER A 373 -28.12 -10.72 -7.90
N ASP A 374 -28.54 -11.18 -9.08
CA ASP A 374 -29.92 -11.51 -9.41
C ASP A 374 -30.15 -13.04 -9.50
N ALA A 375 -31.32 -13.46 -10.01
CA ALA A 375 -31.69 -14.86 -10.13
C ALA A 375 -31.13 -15.58 -11.38
N THR A 376 -30.20 -14.98 -12.11
CA THR A 376 -29.87 -15.41 -13.47
C THR A 376 -28.67 -16.33 -13.62
N SER A 377 -27.82 -16.49 -12.59
CA SER A 377 -26.67 -17.40 -12.65
C SER A 377 -27.07 -18.79 -13.15
N PRO A 378 -26.23 -19.44 -13.99
CA PRO A 378 -26.47 -20.83 -14.40
C PRO A 378 -26.32 -21.82 -13.24
N ASN A 379 -25.70 -21.42 -12.12
CA ASN A 379 -25.52 -22.24 -10.93
C ASN A 379 -26.48 -21.78 -9.83
N THR A 380 -27.53 -22.57 -9.55
CA THR A 380 -28.62 -22.19 -8.62
C THR A 380 -28.15 -21.77 -7.23
N ALA A 381 -27.08 -22.38 -6.70
CA ALA A 381 -26.51 -22.05 -5.39
C ALA A 381 -25.83 -20.67 -5.34
N TYR A 382 -25.54 -20.08 -6.49
CA TYR A 382 -24.79 -18.83 -6.62
C TYR A 382 -25.66 -17.69 -7.18
N ARG A 383 -26.98 -17.76 -6.96
CA ARG A 383 -27.96 -16.74 -7.37
C ARG A 383 -28.33 -15.84 -6.20
N ASN A 384 -28.62 -14.58 -6.48
CA ASN A 384 -29.00 -13.56 -5.51
C ASN A 384 -27.97 -13.41 -4.38
N LEU A 385 -26.68 -13.59 -4.71
CA LEU A 385 -25.59 -13.39 -3.77
C LEU A 385 -25.01 -11.98 -3.95
N SER A 386 -24.76 -11.31 -2.84
CA SER A 386 -24.05 -10.04 -2.82
C SER A 386 -22.55 -10.29 -2.80
N VAL A 387 -21.79 -9.47 -3.52
CA VAL A 387 -20.32 -9.45 -3.44
C VAL A 387 -19.87 -8.09 -2.91
N SER A 388 -19.05 -8.12 -1.87
CA SER A 388 -18.40 -6.96 -1.28
C SER A 388 -17.00 -6.78 -1.85
N PHE A 389 -16.69 -5.57 -2.29
CA PHE A 389 -15.37 -5.20 -2.80
C PHE A 389 -14.70 -4.19 -1.89
N VAL A 390 -13.36 -4.12 -1.91
CA VAL A 390 -12.57 -3.19 -1.08
C VAL A 390 -13.04 -1.75 -1.21
N ASN A 391 -13.20 -1.23 -2.44
CA ASN A 391 -13.71 0.13 -2.65
C ASN A 391 -14.36 0.32 -4.03
N SER A 392 -15.57 -0.21 -4.19
CA SER A 392 -16.25 -0.12 -5.48
C SER A 392 -16.74 1.27 -5.91
N ALA A 393 -16.70 2.27 -5.01
CA ALA A 393 -17.01 3.65 -5.37
C ALA A 393 -15.87 4.30 -6.18
N ASN A 394 -14.65 3.78 -6.02
CA ASN A 394 -13.44 4.22 -6.72
C ASN A 394 -12.90 3.14 -7.65
N ASP A 395 -13.79 2.31 -8.22
CA ASP A 395 -13.49 1.23 -9.16
C ASP A 395 -12.46 0.20 -8.67
N ASP A 396 -12.36 0.03 -7.35
CA ASP A 396 -11.51 -0.98 -6.73
C ASP A 396 -12.32 -2.25 -6.47
N PHE A 397 -12.15 -3.23 -7.36
CA PHE A 397 -12.93 -4.47 -7.38
C PHE A 397 -12.17 -5.70 -6.87
N HIS A 398 -11.10 -5.49 -6.08
CA HIS A 398 -10.56 -6.56 -5.23
C HIS A 398 -11.63 -6.97 -4.21
N LEU A 399 -11.65 -8.25 -3.86
CA LEU A 399 -12.60 -8.80 -2.91
C LEU A 399 -12.35 -8.22 -1.51
N SER A 400 -13.40 -7.72 -0.88
CA SER A 400 -13.32 -7.27 0.51
C SER A 400 -12.97 -8.46 1.41
N PRO A 401 -12.12 -8.29 2.43
CA PRO A 401 -11.88 -9.32 3.44
C PRO A 401 -13.17 -9.83 4.14
N SER A 402 -14.22 -9.02 4.16
CA SER A 402 -15.53 -9.36 4.73
C SER A 402 -16.50 -10.05 3.76
N ASP A 403 -16.10 -10.27 2.50
CA ASP A 403 -16.96 -10.97 1.54
C ASP A 403 -17.07 -12.46 1.87
N THR A 404 -18.28 -13.00 1.88
CA THR A 404 -18.55 -14.40 2.23
C THR A 404 -19.09 -15.23 1.05
N SER A 405 -19.35 -14.60 -0.09
CA SER A 405 -19.98 -15.25 -1.24
C SER A 405 -18.96 -15.68 -2.30
N ALA A 406 -17.97 -14.83 -2.56
CA ALA A 406 -16.93 -15.05 -3.54
C ALA A 406 -15.64 -15.60 -2.93
N ARG A 407 -15.29 -15.15 -1.72
CA ARG A 407 -14.08 -15.61 -1.04
C ARG A 407 -14.13 -17.09 -0.75
N ASN A 408 -13.02 -17.78 -1.03
CA ASN A 408 -12.83 -19.20 -0.77
C ASN A 408 -14.03 -20.07 -1.23
N SER A 409 -14.68 -19.67 -2.31
CA SER A 409 -15.92 -20.31 -2.80
C SER A 409 -15.81 -20.82 -4.23
N GLY A 410 -14.65 -20.65 -4.85
CA GLY A 410 -14.32 -21.06 -6.22
C GLY A 410 -13.85 -22.50 -6.33
N ALA A 411 -13.94 -23.02 -7.55
CA ALA A 411 -13.38 -24.31 -7.91
C ALA A 411 -11.89 -24.16 -8.25
N ASP A 412 -11.05 -25.11 -7.83
CA ASP A 412 -9.66 -25.14 -8.27
C ASP A 412 -9.55 -25.39 -9.79
N LEU A 413 -8.89 -24.45 -10.49
CA LEU A 413 -8.66 -24.49 -11.93
C LEU A 413 -7.20 -24.74 -12.30
N SER A 414 -6.30 -24.95 -11.35
CA SER A 414 -4.86 -25.13 -11.58
C SER A 414 -4.51 -26.35 -12.44
N GLN A 415 -5.41 -27.34 -12.51
CA GLN A 415 -5.30 -28.54 -13.34
C GLN A 415 -6.48 -28.67 -14.33
N ASP A 416 -7.23 -27.60 -14.59
CA ASP A 416 -8.31 -27.67 -15.59
C ASP A 416 -7.73 -28.03 -16.96
N TYR A 417 -8.28 -29.08 -17.57
CA TYR A 417 -7.75 -29.65 -18.81
C TYR A 417 -7.68 -28.65 -19.98
N TRP A 418 -8.57 -27.65 -20.02
CA TRP A 418 -8.68 -26.73 -21.16
C TRP A 418 -8.02 -25.39 -20.91
N LEU A 419 -8.04 -24.92 -19.66
CA LEU A 419 -7.48 -23.64 -19.26
C LEU A 419 -7.01 -23.72 -17.79
N PRO A 420 -5.78 -24.23 -17.54
CA PRO A 420 -5.17 -24.18 -16.22
C PRO A 420 -4.95 -22.73 -15.79
N ILE A 421 -5.44 -22.36 -14.60
CA ILE A 421 -5.23 -21.02 -14.02
C ILE A 421 -4.49 -21.16 -12.69
N THR A 422 -3.37 -20.46 -12.56
CA THR A 422 -2.49 -20.52 -11.37
C THR A 422 -2.25 -19.15 -10.73
N SER A 423 -2.78 -18.08 -11.31
CA SER A 423 -2.66 -16.74 -10.76
C SER A 423 -3.93 -15.93 -10.96
N ASP A 424 -4.07 -14.85 -10.22
CA ASP A 424 -5.12 -13.85 -10.34
C ASP A 424 -4.71 -12.69 -11.27
N ILE A 425 -5.50 -11.61 -11.27
CA ILE A 425 -5.28 -10.42 -12.08
C ILE A 425 -4.02 -9.64 -11.70
N ASP A 426 -3.61 -9.68 -10.42
CA ASP A 426 -2.42 -9.01 -9.89
C ASP A 426 -1.14 -9.80 -10.16
N GLY A 427 -1.30 -11.09 -10.51
CA GLY A 427 -0.21 -12.03 -10.67
C GLY A 427 0.12 -12.77 -9.38
N HIS A 428 -0.69 -12.65 -8.33
CA HIS A 428 -0.60 -13.47 -7.14
C HIS A 428 -0.99 -14.91 -7.46
N ALA A 429 -0.35 -15.86 -6.78
CA ALA A 429 -0.60 -17.27 -7.03
C ALA A 429 -1.94 -17.69 -6.43
N ARG A 430 -2.74 -18.41 -7.22
CA ARG A 430 -3.93 -19.10 -6.72
C ARG A 430 -3.52 -20.43 -6.07
N PRO A 431 -4.02 -20.75 -4.88
CA PRO A 431 -3.74 -22.02 -4.24
C PRO A 431 -4.15 -23.23 -5.11
N ALA A 432 -3.31 -24.27 -5.17
CA ALA A 432 -3.51 -25.44 -6.06
C ALA A 432 -3.79 -26.75 -5.28
N SER A 433 -4.77 -27.54 -5.74
CA SER A 433 -5.14 -28.82 -5.11
C SER A 433 -4.16 -29.97 -5.32
N ALA A 434 -3.09 -29.78 -6.10
CA ALA A 434 -2.04 -30.81 -6.30
C ALA A 434 -1.37 -31.27 -4.98
N ARG A 435 -1.62 -30.56 -3.87
CA ARG A 435 -1.21 -30.95 -2.51
C ARG A 435 -2.26 -31.75 -1.69
N GLY A 436 -3.47 -31.97 -2.20
CA GLY A 436 -4.43 -32.93 -1.64
C GLY A 436 -5.44 -32.41 -0.61
N TYR A 437 -5.55 -31.10 -0.39
CA TYR A 437 -6.32 -30.52 0.74
C TYR A 437 -7.62 -29.79 0.37
N GLY A 438 -8.15 -29.95 -0.84
CA GLY A 438 -9.46 -29.37 -1.19
C GLY A 438 -9.49 -27.83 -1.10
N VAL A 439 -8.47 -27.19 -1.67
CA VAL A 439 -8.26 -25.76 -1.51
C VAL A 439 -9.35 -24.97 -2.25
N ALA A 440 -9.96 -24.05 -1.51
CA ALA A 440 -10.92 -23.10 -2.02
C ALA A 440 -10.16 -21.88 -2.58
N THR A 441 -10.37 -21.58 -3.86
CA THR A 441 -9.90 -20.33 -4.48
C THR A 441 -11.02 -19.30 -4.43
N ASP A 442 -10.71 -18.03 -4.66
CA ASP A 442 -11.75 -17.02 -4.81
C ASP A 442 -12.49 -17.14 -6.15
N ILE A 443 -13.79 -16.79 -6.16
CA ILE A 443 -14.56 -16.56 -7.38
C ILE A 443 -14.25 -15.14 -7.87
N GLY A 444 -14.05 -14.95 -9.17
CA GLY A 444 -13.74 -13.65 -9.78
C GLY A 444 -12.27 -13.52 -10.16
N ALA A 445 -11.88 -12.31 -10.57
CA ALA A 445 -10.56 -12.04 -11.11
C ALA A 445 -9.44 -11.96 -10.05
N ASP A 446 -9.80 -11.60 -8.83
CA ASP A 446 -8.92 -11.41 -7.67
C ASP A 446 -8.75 -12.72 -6.87
N GLU A 447 -7.64 -12.84 -6.15
CA GLU A 447 -7.38 -13.84 -5.12
C GLU A 447 -6.75 -13.16 -3.90
N SER A 448 -7.47 -13.13 -2.78
CA SER A 448 -7.03 -12.46 -1.57
C SER A 448 -6.94 -13.45 -0.42
N ALA A 449 -5.78 -13.51 0.24
CA ALA A 449 -5.63 -14.29 1.46
C ALA A 449 -6.52 -13.75 2.58
N THR A 450 -7.11 -14.62 3.39
CA THR A 450 -7.96 -14.27 4.52
C THR A 450 -7.11 -13.86 5.73
N PRO A 451 -7.21 -12.61 6.21
CA PRO A 451 -6.49 -12.20 7.41
C PRO A 451 -7.03 -12.93 8.65
N ILE A 452 -6.17 -13.68 9.32
CA ILE A 452 -6.43 -14.35 10.59
C ILE A 452 -5.71 -13.56 11.68
N TYR A 453 -6.46 -13.04 12.65
CA TYR A 453 -5.92 -12.24 13.75
C TYR A 453 -5.86 -13.05 15.04
N ARG A 454 -4.74 -12.98 15.75
CA ARG A 454 -4.53 -13.57 17.08
C ARG A 454 -3.76 -12.60 17.96
N SER A 455 -4.16 -12.46 19.22
CA SER A 455 -3.43 -11.64 20.18
C SER A 455 -2.54 -12.46 21.11
N ILE A 456 -1.42 -11.87 21.49
CA ILE A 456 -0.53 -12.40 22.53
C ILE A 456 -0.34 -11.36 23.62
N ALA A 457 -0.23 -11.79 24.88
CA ALA A 457 0.34 -10.94 25.93
C ALA A 457 1.07 -11.77 27.00
N PRO A 458 2.29 -11.38 27.42
CA PRO A 458 3.12 -12.15 28.33
C PRO A 458 2.41 -12.48 29.65
N SER A 459 2.26 -13.77 29.95
CA SER A 459 1.69 -14.26 31.21
C SER A 459 0.30 -13.70 31.55
N MET A 460 -0.48 -13.27 30.56
CA MET A 460 -1.82 -12.71 30.79
C MET A 460 -2.88 -13.82 30.86
N SER A 461 -3.31 -14.13 32.08
CA SER A 461 -4.23 -15.24 32.37
C SER A 461 -5.56 -14.77 32.98
N THR A 462 -6.00 -13.56 32.66
CA THR A 462 -7.27 -13.00 33.16
C THR A 462 -8.05 -12.40 32.01
N TYR A 463 -9.38 -12.36 32.14
CA TYR A 463 -10.21 -11.66 31.17
C TYR A 463 -9.84 -10.16 31.12
N LEU A 464 -9.88 -9.59 29.92
CA LEU A 464 -9.74 -8.17 29.64
C LEU A 464 -11.03 -7.43 29.98
N ASP A 465 -12.15 -8.06 29.64
CA ASP A 465 -13.50 -7.58 29.88
C ASP A 465 -14.46 -8.77 29.94
N ARG A 466 -15.65 -8.57 30.51
CA ARG A 466 -16.68 -9.61 30.58
C ARG A 466 -18.08 -9.06 30.80
N GLY A 467 -19.06 -9.87 30.42
CA GLY A 467 -20.42 -9.75 30.92
C GLY A 467 -20.51 -10.10 32.41
N VAL A 468 -21.45 -9.48 33.12
CA VAL A 468 -21.86 -9.92 34.46
C VAL A 468 -23.38 -9.96 34.53
N ASP A 469 -23.91 -11.07 35.08
CA ASP A 469 -25.34 -11.45 35.14
C ASP A 469 -26.30 -10.42 35.77
N GLU A 470 -25.81 -9.28 36.27
CA GLU A 470 -26.62 -8.31 37.01
C GLU A 470 -26.25 -6.82 36.75
N SER A 471 -25.34 -6.50 35.80
CA SER A 471 -24.90 -5.09 35.60
C SER A 471 -25.07 -4.46 34.21
N GLY A 472 -25.74 -5.12 33.25
CA GLY A 472 -26.06 -4.48 31.95
C GLY A 472 -24.82 -4.17 31.11
N THR A 473 -24.07 -5.21 30.77
CA THR A 473 -22.98 -5.17 29.77
C THR A 473 -23.32 -6.20 28.71
N ASP A 474 -24.40 -5.93 27.97
CA ASP A 474 -24.89 -6.83 26.94
C ASP A 474 -23.94 -6.85 25.73
N LEU A 475 -23.64 -8.05 25.21
CA LEU A 475 -22.92 -8.27 23.96
C LEU A 475 -23.91 -8.68 22.85
N THR A 476 -23.76 -8.07 21.68
CA THR A 476 -24.51 -8.47 20.48
C THR A 476 -23.54 -8.66 19.32
N ILE A 477 -23.65 -9.80 18.62
CA ILE A 477 -22.92 -10.07 17.38
C ILE A 477 -23.93 -10.25 16.24
N SER A 478 -23.79 -9.43 15.21
CA SER A 478 -24.62 -9.48 13.99
C SER A 478 -23.74 -9.39 12.76
N GLY A 479 -23.65 -10.49 12.00
CA GLY A 479 -22.67 -10.61 10.92
C GLY A 479 -21.26 -10.52 11.48
N THR A 480 -20.46 -9.58 10.98
CA THR A 480 -19.11 -9.31 11.47
C THR A 480 -19.05 -8.20 12.51
N THR A 481 -20.18 -7.63 12.95
CA THR A 481 -20.18 -6.52 13.89
C THR A 481 -20.49 -7.03 15.30
N MET A 482 -19.58 -6.77 16.23
CA MET A 482 -19.82 -6.91 17.67
C MET A 482 -20.09 -5.53 18.27
N THR A 483 -21.12 -5.42 19.11
CA THR A 483 -21.41 -4.23 19.90
C THR A 483 -21.52 -4.59 21.38
N LEU A 484 -20.90 -3.78 22.22
CA LEU A 484 -20.95 -3.85 23.67
C LEU A 484 -21.78 -2.67 24.20
N GLU A 485 -22.60 -2.91 25.21
CA GLU A 485 -23.37 -1.85 25.87
C GLU A 485 -22.47 -0.80 26.54
N ASN A 486 -21.34 -1.23 27.10
CA ASN A 486 -20.35 -0.37 27.74
C ASN A 486 -19.01 -0.40 27.01
N ALA A 487 -18.22 0.64 27.20
CA ALA A 487 -16.91 0.77 26.59
C ALA A 487 -15.94 -0.30 27.12
N ALA A 488 -15.38 -1.10 26.22
CA ALA A 488 -14.26 -1.98 26.52
C ALA A 488 -12.99 -1.17 26.80
N PRO A 489 -12.06 -1.70 27.62
CA PRO A 489 -10.77 -1.09 27.87
C PRO A 489 -9.98 -0.76 26.61
N ASP A 490 -9.15 0.29 26.67
CA ASP A 490 -8.36 0.73 25.49
C ASP A 490 -7.26 -0.25 25.07
N ASN A 491 -6.93 -1.23 25.89
CA ASN A 491 -6.04 -2.33 25.53
C ASN A 491 -6.76 -3.53 24.88
N VAL A 492 -8.08 -3.46 24.67
CA VAL A 492 -8.85 -4.43 23.86
C VAL A 492 -8.76 -4.03 22.38
N GLY A 493 -8.45 -5.00 21.53
CA GLY A 493 -8.28 -4.75 20.10
C GLY A 493 -8.06 -6.01 19.27
N VAL A 494 -7.49 -5.84 18.09
CA VAL A 494 -7.27 -6.90 17.10
C VAL A 494 -6.58 -8.14 17.66
N GLY A 495 -7.11 -9.30 17.30
CA GLY A 495 -6.64 -10.62 17.71
C GLY A 495 -7.18 -11.11 19.05
N ASP A 496 -7.83 -10.26 19.85
CA ASP A 496 -8.45 -10.68 21.11
C ASP A 496 -9.60 -11.66 20.86
N VAL A 497 -9.68 -12.66 21.75
CA VAL A 497 -10.66 -13.73 21.73
C VAL A 497 -11.87 -13.29 22.52
N ILE A 498 -13.05 -13.52 21.97
CA ILE A 498 -14.32 -13.43 22.67
C ILE A 498 -14.91 -14.83 22.74
N GLN A 499 -15.20 -15.30 23.95
CA GLN A 499 -16.03 -16.49 24.15
C GLN A 499 -17.38 -16.08 24.69
N TYR A 500 -18.45 -16.72 24.25
CA TYR A 500 -19.82 -16.32 24.57
C TYR A 500 -20.79 -17.51 24.46
N ASP A 501 -21.94 -17.37 25.11
CA ASP A 501 -23.07 -18.28 24.99
C ASP A 501 -23.96 -17.86 23.81
N SER A 502 -23.94 -18.64 22.74
CA SER A 502 -24.69 -18.32 21.52
C SER A 502 -26.16 -18.76 21.54
N ASP A 503 -26.57 -19.63 22.47
CA ASP A 503 -27.91 -20.20 22.52
C ASP A 503 -28.72 -19.84 23.79
N GLY A 504 -28.09 -19.18 24.77
CA GLY A 504 -28.71 -18.67 25.99
C GLY A 504 -28.92 -19.73 27.07
N ASN A 505 -28.12 -20.80 27.07
CA ASN A 505 -28.17 -21.90 28.04
C ASN A 505 -27.22 -21.73 29.25
N SER A 506 -26.49 -20.60 29.33
CA SER A 506 -25.45 -20.25 30.30
C SER A 506 -24.22 -21.15 30.27
N SER A 507 -23.89 -21.72 29.10
CA SER A 507 -22.61 -22.38 28.83
C SER A 507 -21.97 -21.79 27.59
N ILE A 508 -20.66 -21.63 27.62
CA ILE A 508 -19.88 -21.13 26.49
C ILE A 508 -19.89 -22.17 25.38
N ASP A 509 -20.33 -21.78 24.19
CA ASP A 509 -20.40 -22.67 23.02
C ASP A 509 -19.93 -22.02 21.72
N ALA A 510 -19.55 -20.74 21.76
CA ALA A 510 -19.09 -19.99 20.61
C ALA A 510 -17.86 -19.12 20.92
N ILE A 511 -17.07 -18.88 19.86
CA ILE A 511 -15.85 -18.10 19.88
C ILE A 511 -15.77 -17.16 18.68
N ALA A 512 -15.24 -15.96 18.91
CA ALA A 512 -14.95 -14.96 17.89
C ALA A 512 -13.62 -14.25 18.18
N PHE A 513 -13.07 -13.58 17.18
CA PHE A 513 -11.80 -12.85 17.25
C PHE A 513 -12.01 -11.43 16.73
N ILE A 514 -11.49 -10.43 17.43
CA ILE A 514 -11.53 -9.04 16.96
C ILE A 514 -10.62 -8.89 15.75
N SER A 515 -11.15 -8.38 14.64
CA SER A 515 -10.39 -8.08 13.41
C SER A 515 -10.26 -6.59 13.12
N ALA A 516 -11.07 -5.74 13.76
CA ALA A 516 -10.88 -4.29 13.81
C ALA A 516 -11.66 -3.67 14.98
N ARG A 517 -11.24 -2.48 15.43
CA ARG A 517 -11.91 -1.64 16.42
C ARG A 517 -12.53 -0.43 15.71
N ALA A 518 -13.85 -0.27 15.78
CA ALA A 518 -14.51 0.92 15.24
C ALA A 518 -14.66 2.02 16.32
N SER A 519 -14.92 1.61 17.56
CA SER A 519 -14.96 2.44 18.76
C SER A 519 -14.68 1.58 19.99
N SER A 520 -14.70 2.15 21.20
CA SER A 520 -14.62 1.37 22.44
C SER A 520 -15.85 0.47 22.69
N THR A 521 -16.95 0.64 21.96
CA THR A 521 -18.19 -0.15 22.10
C THR A 521 -18.54 -0.95 20.84
N SER A 522 -17.76 -0.82 19.77
CA SER A 522 -18.06 -1.46 18.48
C SER A 522 -16.80 -1.97 17.81
N PHE A 523 -16.84 -3.24 17.42
CA PHE A 523 -15.71 -3.96 16.85
C PHE A 523 -16.17 -4.76 15.63
N THR A 524 -15.25 -4.97 14.69
CA THR A 524 -15.40 -6.02 13.68
C THR A 524 -14.82 -7.31 14.25
N VAL A 525 -15.54 -8.41 14.10
CA VAL A 525 -15.20 -9.73 14.61
C VAL A 525 -15.33 -10.80 13.53
N GLN A 526 -14.58 -11.87 13.69
CA GLN A 526 -14.56 -13.01 12.78
C GLN A 526 -14.45 -14.34 13.55
N ALA A 527 -14.92 -15.43 12.94
CA ALA A 527 -14.65 -16.77 13.42
C ALA A 527 -13.16 -17.12 13.25
N ARG A 528 -12.75 -18.27 13.79
CA ARG A 528 -11.33 -18.72 13.79
C ARG A 528 -10.70 -18.79 12.39
N ASP A 529 -11.49 -19.05 11.36
CA ASP A 529 -11.13 -19.18 9.94
C ASP A 529 -11.41 -17.91 9.11
N GLY A 530 -11.80 -16.81 9.77
CA GLY A 530 -12.16 -15.55 9.13
C GLY A 530 -13.61 -15.47 8.63
N ALA A 531 -14.41 -16.53 8.80
CA ALA A 531 -15.83 -16.50 8.47
C ALA A 531 -16.64 -15.62 9.45
N ASN A 532 -17.95 -15.48 9.21
CA ASN A 532 -18.85 -14.82 10.17
C ASN A 532 -18.93 -15.65 11.48
N PRO A 533 -18.83 -15.02 12.67
CA PRO A 533 -19.11 -15.69 13.93
C PRO A 533 -20.58 -16.10 14.07
N VAL A 534 -20.86 -16.93 15.07
CA VAL A 534 -22.25 -17.27 15.45
C VAL A 534 -22.93 -16.01 16.00
N ALA A 535 -24.08 -15.64 15.43
CA ALA A 535 -24.79 -14.45 15.86
C ALA A 535 -25.43 -14.65 17.25
N VAL A 536 -25.43 -13.60 18.06
CA VAL A 536 -26.06 -13.58 19.40
C VAL A 536 -26.62 -12.19 19.69
N THR A 537 -27.61 -12.07 20.56
CA THR A 537 -28.22 -10.78 20.93
C THR A 537 -28.37 -10.68 22.43
N ASN A 538 -27.86 -9.59 23.00
CA ASN A 538 -27.92 -9.27 24.41
C ASN A 538 -27.41 -10.40 25.32
N ASP A 539 -26.31 -11.01 24.92
CA ASP A 539 -25.64 -12.01 25.75
C ASP A 539 -24.96 -11.36 26.95
N GLN A 540 -25.02 -12.05 28.08
CA GLN A 540 -24.40 -11.62 29.34
C GLN A 540 -23.31 -12.61 29.81
N ASP A 541 -23.24 -13.79 29.19
CA ASP A 541 -22.31 -14.87 29.50
C ASP A 541 -21.12 -14.83 28.52
N TRP A 542 -20.43 -13.69 28.45
CA TRP A 542 -19.28 -13.50 27.56
C TRP A 542 -18.04 -12.98 28.27
N GLN A 543 -16.86 -13.29 27.72
CA GLN A 543 -15.56 -12.86 28.24
C GLN A 543 -14.58 -12.60 27.09
N ILE A 544 -13.71 -11.60 27.27
CA ILE A 544 -12.65 -11.24 26.32
C ILE A 544 -11.28 -11.63 26.89
N PHE A 545 -10.44 -12.30 26.11
CA PHE A 545 -9.10 -12.76 26.49
C PHE A 545 -8.06 -12.48 25.42
N ARG A 546 -6.79 -12.65 25.81
CA ARG A 546 -5.70 -12.84 24.85
C ARG A 546 -5.70 -14.28 24.34
N ALA A 547 -5.52 -14.46 23.04
CA ALA A 547 -5.52 -15.79 22.42
C ALA A 547 -4.37 -16.67 22.95
N TYR A 548 -3.19 -16.08 23.09
CA TYR A 548 -1.99 -16.75 23.59
C TYR A 548 -1.28 -15.92 24.65
N THR A 549 -0.49 -16.61 25.48
CA THR A 549 0.25 -15.99 26.59
C THR A 549 1.72 -15.67 26.26
N THR A 550 2.24 -16.14 25.12
CA THR A 550 3.57 -15.82 24.59
C THR A 550 3.56 -15.99 23.07
N LEU A 551 4.56 -15.43 22.40
CA LEU A 551 4.75 -15.64 20.96
C LEU A 551 5.09 -17.11 20.63
N ASP A 552 5.86 -17.77 21.49
CA ASP A 552 6.20 -19.20 21.38
C ASP A 552 4.94 -20.09 21.47
N ASN A 553 4.01 -19.73 22.35
CA ASN A 553 2.72 -20.43 22.46
C ASN A 553 1.87 -20.26 21.20
N ALA A 554 1.84 -19.06 20.61
CA ALA A 554 1.15 -18.83 19.34
C ALA A 554 1.77 -19.65 18.19
N GLU A 555 3.10 -19.78 18.16
CA GLU A 555 3.81 -20.62 17.19
C GLU A 555 3.45 -22.11 17.33
N GLY A 556 3.40 -22.60 18.57
CA GLY A 556 3.09 -23.98 18.90
C GLY A 556 1.59 -24.34 18.85
N GLY A 557 0.70 -23.35 18.78
CA GLY A 557 -0.74 -23.54 18.95
C GLY A 557 -1.15 -23.90 20.39
N ALA A 558 -0.38 -23.44 21.38
CA ALA A 558 -0.65 -23.64 22.81
C ALA A 558 -1.50 -22.49 23.35
N GLU A 559 -2.80 -22.59 23.16
CA GLU A 559 -3.79 -21.55 23.46
C GLU A 559 -3.87 -21.22 24.97
N ASN A 560 -4.56 -20.13 25.31
CA ASN A 560 -4.81 -19.72 26.69
C ASN A 560 -5.88 -20.59 27.40
N THR A 561 -5.76 -21.91 27.28
CA THR A 561 -6.75 -22.94 27.72
C THR A 561 -7.00 -22.97 29.23
N ALA A 562 -6.16 -22.33 30.04
CA ALA A 562 -6.46 -22.15 31.45
C ALA A 562 -7.64 -21.18 31.69
N ASN A 563 -8.05 -20.41 30.67
CA ASN A 563 -9.04 -19.35 30.77
C ASN A 563 -10.10 -19.38 29.66
N ILE A 564 -9.72 -19.84 28.46
CA ILE A 564 -10.65 -20.11 27.37
C ILE A 564 -11.34 -21.44 27.66
N ASP A 565 -12.66 -21.49 27.49
CA ASP A 565 -13.46 -22.66 27.84
C ASP A 565 -13.11 -23.89 26.98
N ASP A 566 -12.98 -25.06 27.59
CA ASP A 566 -12.62 -26.35 26.96
C ASP A 566 -13.60 -26.76 25.82
N ASP A 567 -14.82 -26.21 25.79
CA ASP A 567 -15.79 -26.51 24.72
C ASP A 567 -15.52 -25.70 23.43
N VAL A 568 -14.72 -24.63 23.51
CA VAL A 568 -14.38 -23.75 22.39
C VAL A 568 -12.88 -23.50 22.20
N ASP A 569 -12.04 -24.05 23.08
CA ASP A 569 -10.59 -24.14 22.88
C ASP A 569 -10.24 -25.11 21.73
N ASP A 570 -8.96 -25.23 21.40
CA ASP A 570 -8.46 -25.89 20.19
C ASP A 570 -8.90 -25.20 18.88
N PHE A 571 -8.90 -23.87 18.86
CA PHE A 571 -9.20 -23.11 17.65
C PHE A 571 -8.07 -23.11 16.59
N ASP A 572 -6.83 -23.54 16.89
CA ASP A 572 -5.69 -23.48 15.95
C ASP A 572 -4.79 -24.77 15.79
N ILE A 573 -3.99 -24.71 14.71
CA ILE A 573 -2.83 -25.46 14.14
C ILE A 573 -2.35 -26.82 14.67
N SER A 574 -2.51 -27.19 15.94
CA SER A 574 -1.95 -28.46 16.44
C SER A 574 -2.99 -29.54 16.79
N VAL A 575 -4.27 -29.16 16.86
CA VAL A 575 -5.34 -30.09 17.27
C VAL A 575 -6.57 -30.07 16.35
N SER A 576 -6.86 -28.95 15.67
CA SER A 576 -8.12 -28.77 14.92
C SER A 576 -7.99 -28.66 13.40
N ARG A 577 -6.78 -28.48 12.87
CA ARG A 577 -6.54 -28.24 11.43
C ARG A 577 -6.04 -29.47 10.69
N ASN A 578 -6.74 -29.83 9.61
CA ASN A 578 -6.36 -30.96 8.75
C ASN A 578 -5.13 -30.67 7.86
N ASP A 579 -4.79 -29.39 7.67
CA ASP A 579 -3.66 -28.90 6.87
C ASP A 579 -2.41 -28.56 7.70
N GLY A 580 -2.53 -28.48 9.03
CA GLY A 580 -1.43 -28.12 9.94
C GLY A 580 -1.00 -26.65 9.78
N LYS A 581 0.29 -26.40 9.54
CA LYS A 581 0.90 -25.07 9.35
C LYS A 581 0.95 -24.62 7.86
N ASP A 582 0.08 -25.14 6.99
CA ASP A 582 0.04 -24.77 5.56
C ASP A 582 -0.97 -23.65 5.28
N ILE A 583 -0.60 -22.41 5.64
CA ILE A 583 -1.46 -21.23 5.46
C ILE A 583 -1.65 -20.83 3.99
N TYR A 584 -0.79 -21.32 3.09
CA TYR A 584 -1.02 -21.17 1.66
C TYR A 584 -2.18 -22.06 1.18
N ALA A 585 -2.23 -23.32 1.63
CA ALA A 585 -3.32 -24.24 1.29
C ALA A 585 -4.67 -23.81 1.89
N SER A 586 -4.68 -23.06 2.98
CA SER A 586 -5.90 -22.53 3.59
C SER A 586 -6.26 -21.12 3.08
N ASN A 587 -5.43 -20.55 2.20
CA ASN A 587 -5.53 -19.18 1.72
C ASN A 587 -5.61 -18.14 2.85
N GLU A 588 -4.71 -18.23 3.82
CA GLU A 588 -4.70 -17.37 5.01
C GLU A 588 -3.45 -16.48 5.07
N GLN A 589 -3.60 -15.35 5.75
CA GLN A 589 -2.52 -14.49 6.22
C GLN A 589 -2.62 -14.38 7.73
N TRP A 590 -1.54 -14.68 8.46
CA TRP A 590 -1.57 -14.68 9.92
C TRP A 590 -1.01 -13.38 10.49
N ASN A 591 -1.80 -12.72 11.33
CA ASN A 591 -1.49 -11.45 11.99
C ASN A 591 -1.51 -11.67 13.51
N ILE A 592 -0.32 -11.72 14.11
CA ILE A 592 -0.11 -11.93 15.54
C ILE A 592 0.13 -10.57 16.19
N ALA A 593 -0.89 -10.05 16.86
CA ALA A 593 -0.89 -8.77 17.55
C ALA A 593 -0.33 -8.91 18.97
N ALA A 594 0.73 -8.18 19.28
CA ALA A 594 1.44 -8.25 20.55
C ALA A 594 1.04 -7.12 21.50
N TYR A 595 0.55 -7.48 22.68
CA TYR A 595 0.06 -6.55 23.69
C TYR A 595 0.89 -6.60 24.96
N ALA A 596 1.06 -5.44 25.59
CA ALA A 596 1.71 -5.36 26.88
C ALA A 596 0.86 -5.99 28.00
N ASN A 597 1.53 -6.47 29.05
CA ASN A 597 0.90 -6.85 30.31
C ASN A 597 1.62 -6.13 31.46
N GLY A 598 1.35 -4.82 31.57
CA GLY A 598 2.12 -3.93 32.43
C GLY A 598 3.60 -3.98 32.07
N THR A 599 4.47 -4.21 33.05
CA THR A 599 5.92 -4.30 32.85
C THR A 599 6.44 -5.72 32.59
N THR A 600 5.55 -6.71 32.45
CA THR A 600 5.92 -8.12 32.26
C THR A 600 6.47 -8.37 30.85
N ALA A 601 7.64 -9.01 30.76
CA ALA A 601 8.26 -9.37 29.49
C ALA A 601 7.88 -10.78 29.02
N ASP A 602 7.86 -10.98 27.69
CA ASP A 602 7.93 -12.32 27.10
C ASP A 602 9.36 -12.84 27.25
N THR A 603 9.53 -13.99 27.91
CA THR A 603 10.86 -14.56 28.19
C THR A 603 11.16 -15.79 27.35
N ASN A 604 10.24 -16.20 26.48
CA ASN A 604 10.40 -17.35 25.60
C ASN A 604 10.92 -16.90 24.24
N ALA A 605 12.02 -17.53 23.80
CA ALA A 605 12.47 -17.44 22.42
C ALA A 605 11.53 -18.25 21.53
N VAL A 606 11.25 -17.76 20.32
CA VAL A 606 10.39 -18.44 19.34
C VAL A 606 11.18 -18.88 18.10
N THR A 607 10.85 -20.06 17.57
CA THR A 607 11.31 -20.51 16.25
C THR A 607 10.12 -20.73 15.35
N ILE A 608 10.00 -19.93 14.30
CA ILE A 608 8.89 -19.99 13.33
C ILE A 608 9.27 -20.99 12.24
N ASP A 609 8.88 -22.24 12.43
CA ASP A 609 9.25 -23.35 11.53
C ASP A 609 8.04 -24.13 11.01
N SER A 610 8.27 -24.93 9.97
CA SER A 610 7.28 -25.84 9.40
C SER A 610 6.05 -25.16 8.77
N TRP A 611 6.06 -23.84 8.62
CA TRP A 611 5.00 -23.10 7.94
C TRP A 611 5.19 -23.14 6.43
N THR A 612 4.12 -23.46 5.70
CA THR A 612 4.09 -23.29 4.24
C THR A 612 3.42 -21.96 3.92
N THR A 613 4.22 -21.02 3.42
CA THR A 613 3.83 -19.63 3.18
C THR A 613 4.05 -19.22 1.72
N TYR A 614 3.50 -18.08 1.34
CA TYR A 614 3.69 -17.45 0.02
C TYR A 614 3.75 -15.92 0.20
N PRO A 615 4.19 -15.10 -0.77
CA PRO A 615 4.26 -13.64 -0.59
C PRO A 615 2.95 -12.98 -0.14
N THR A 616 1.80 -13.53 -0.53
CA THR A 616 0.44 -13.10 -0.11
C THR A 616 -0.08 -13.82 1.14
N ASN A 617 0.55 -14.93 1.53
CA ASN A 617 0.17 -15.78 2.66
C ASN A 617 1.33 -15.80 3.66
N TYR A 618 1.46 -14.71 4.42
CA TYR A 618 2.59 -14.46 5.30
C TYR A 618 2.19 -14.49 6.77
N ILE A 619 3.20 -14.52 7.64
CA ILE A 619 3.05 -14.38 9.09
C ILE A 619 3.61 -13.01 9.49
N LYS A 620 2.76 -12.13 10.03
CA LYS A 620 3.14 -10.84 10.58
C LYS A 620 3.02 -10.88 12.10
N ILE A 621 4.08 -10.52 12.80
CA ILE A 621 4.11 -10.32 14.24
C ILE A 621 4.31 -8.83 14.47
N TYR A 622 3.38 -8.20 15.18
CA TYR A 622 3.39 -6.75 15.30
C TYR A 622 2.74 -6.22 16.57
N THR A 623 3.08 -5.01 16.97
CA THR A 623 2.34 -4.25 17.99
C THR A 623 1.24 -3.42 17.33
N PRO A 624 -0.03 -3.52 17.77
CA PRO A 624 -1.12 -2.66 17.30
C PRO A 624 -0.88 -1.17 17.59
N VAL A 625 -1.24 -0.28 16.66
CA VAL A 625 -0.93 1.16 16.76
C VAL A 625 -2.15 2.04 16.58
N SER A 626 -2.89 1.80 15.50
CA SER A 626 -3.96 2.70 15.08
C SER A 626 -5.22 2.55 15.93
N SER A 627 -6.06 3.58 15.97
CA SER A 627 -7.36 3.53 16.65
C SER A 627 -8.29 2.46 16.08
N SER A 628 -8.05 2.05 14.82
CA SER A 628 -8.72 0.93 14.17
C SER A 628 -8.24 -0.45 14.63
N GLU A 629 -7.13 -0.53 15.35
CA GLU A 629 -6.58 -1.80 15.86
C GLU A 629 -6.74 -1.91 17.37
N VAL A 630 -6.55 -0.81 18.11
CA VAL A 630 -6.54 -0.77 19.58
C VAL A 630 -6.92 0.64 20.05
N GLY A 631 -7.37 0.81 21.30
CA GLY A 631 -7.66 2.14 21.86
C GLY A 631 -6.41 2.95 22.20
N THR A 632 -5.38 2.27 22.73
CA THR A 632 -4.07 2.86 23.02
C THR A 632 -2.97 2.05 22.34
N SER A 633 -2.13 2.71 21.55
CA SER A 633 -1.01 2.08 20.84
C SER A 633 -0.18 1.18 21.76
N GLN A 634 0.13 -0.02 21.28
CA GLN A 634 1.00 -0.99 21.95
C GLN A 634 2.45 -0.92 21.46
N ARG A 635 2.72 -0.10 20.43
CA ARG A 635 4.07 0.19 19.95
C ARG A 635 4.75 1.22 20.85
N HIS A 636 6.06 1.14 20.92
CA HIS A 636 6.90 2.20 21.45
C HIS A 636 6.87 3.44 20.54
N ASN A 637 7.39 4.56 21.03
CA ASN A 637 7.54 5.80 20.28
C ASN A 637 9.05 6.12 20.22
N GLY A 638 9.78 5.31 19.43
CA GLY A 638 11.24 5.50 19.22
C GLY A 638 12.15 5.26 20.43
N VAL A 639 11.63 5.31 21.66
CA VAL A 639 12.35 5.07 22.92
C VAL A 639 11.81 3.81 23.60
N TRP A 640 12.69 3.08 24.29
CA TRP A 640 12.29 1.91 25.07
C TRP A 640 11.25 2.28 26.15
N ASP A 641 10.08 1.65 26.09
CA ASP A 641 8.99 1.82 27.04
C ASP A 641 8.63 0.47 27.69
N ASP A 642 8.90 0.37 29.00
CA ASP A 642 8.62 -0.83 29.78
C ASP A 642 7.14 -1.17 29.91
N GLY A 643 6.24 -0.22 29.63
CA GLY A 643 4.79 -0.42 29.59
C GLY A 643 4.25 -0.93 28.25
N LYS A 644 5.11 -1.09 27.22
CA LYS A 644 4.75 -1.68 25.92
C LYS A 644 5.16 -3.15 25.85
N TYR A 645 4.70 -3.86 24.81
CA TYR A 645 5.11 -5.24 24.62
C TYR A 645 6.63 -5.32 24.44
N LYS A 646 7.25 -6.27 25.14
CA LYS A 646 8.70 -6.49 25.07
C LYS A 646 9.05 -7.96 25.25
N MET A 647 10.10 -8.37 24.55
CA MET A 647 10.75 -9.65 24.75
C MET A 647 12.06 -9.44 25.51
N GLU A 648 12.32 -10.23 26.55
CA GLU A 648 13.57 -10.24 27.31
C GLU A 648 14.14 -11.66 27.38
N ILE A 649 15.08 -11.95 26.47
CA ILE A 649 15.59 -13.31 26.27
C ILE A 649 16.98 -13.46 26.89
N THR A 650 17.14 -14.49 27.72
CA THR A 650 18.45 -14.86 28.29
C THR A 650 18.96 -16.17 27.70
N GLY A 651 20.26 -16.25 27.42
CA GLY A 651 20.91 -17.46 26.93
C GLY A 651 21.30 -17.38 25.45
N ASN A 652 21.43 -18.55 24.81
CA ASN A 652 22.08 -18.68 23.50
C ASN A 652 21.09 -18.86 22.33
N SER A 653 19.78 -18.78 22.55
CA SER A 653 18.78 -18.82 21.48
C SER A 653 18.55 -17.43 20.89
N SER A 654 18.22 -17.33 19.60
CA SER A 654 17.66 -16.09 19.04
C SER A 654 16.32 -15.79 19.69
N ALA A 655 15.94 -14.52 19.85
CA ALA A 655 14.62 -14.17 20.37
C ALA A 655 13.53 -14.55 19.37
N ILE A 656 13.76 -14.23 18.09
CA ILE A 656 12.91 -14.66 16.98
C ILE A 656 13.80 -15.34 15.94
N ASN A 657 13.51 -16.60 15.64
CA ASN A 657 14.20 -17.39 14.63
C ASN A 657 13.23 -17.77 13.50
N ALA A 658 13.28 -17.04 12.38
CA ALA A 658 12.45 -17.27 11.21
C ALA A 658 13.11 -18.30 10.26
N VAL A 659 12.62 -19.54 10.33
CA VAL A 659 13.07 -20.64 9.47
C VAL A 659 12.14 -20.77 8.24
N SER A 660 10.87 -20.42 8.39
CA SER A 660 9.88 -20.36 7.30
C SER A 660 9.97 -19.03 6.54
N GLY A 661 9.71 -19.05 5.22
CA GLY A 661 9.67 -17.84 4.39
C GLY A 661 8.49 -16.92 4.69
N ASN A 662 8.52 -15.67 4.20
CA ASN A 662 7.40 -14.70 4.30
C ASN A 662 6.99 -14.42 5.76
N VAL A 663 7.96 -13.99 6.58
CA VAL A 663 7.76 -13.61 7.99
C VAL A 663 8.12 -12.15 8.19
N TRP A 664 7.23 -11.39 8.85
CA TRP A 664 7.36 -9.96 9.08
C TRP A 664 7.34 -9.67 10.59
N VAL A 665 8.23 -8.79 11.05
CA VAL A 665 8.37 -8.38 12.46
C VAL A 665 8.33 -6.85 12.55
N ASP A 666 7.33 -6.30 13.22
CA ASP A 666 6.99 -4.87 13.14
C ASP A 666 6.70 -4.26 14.52
N GLY A 667 7.45 -3.22 14.94
CA GLY A 667 7.09 -2.45 16.13
C GLY A 667 7.42 -3.10 17.49
N LEU A 668 8.31 -4.09 17.55
CA LEU A 668 8.65 -4.81 18.79
C LEU A 668 9.83 -4.19 19.52
N GLN A 669 9.87 -4.37 20.84
CA GLN A 669 11.04 -4.11 21.68
C GLN A 669 11.65 -5.43 22.12
N ILE A 670 12.92 -5.66 21.80
CA ILE A 670 13.58 -6.93 22.07
C ILE A 670 14.92 -6.68 22.78
N LYS A 671 14.99 -7.11 24.04
CA LYS A 671 16.23 -7.17 24.80
C LYS A 671 16.74 -8.59 24.83
N ARG A 672 18.02 -8.78 24.54
CA ARG A 672 18.64 -10.11 24.60
C ARG A 672 19.98 -10.06 25.32
N MET A 673 20.16 -10.98 26.26
CA MET A 673 21.41 -11.17 27.01
C MET A 673 22.02 -12.51 26.60
N THR A 674 23.18 -12.47 25.93
CA THR A 674 23.77 -13.68 25.34
C THR A 674 25.30 -13.71 25.45
N SER A 675 25.86 -14.87 25.09
CA SER A 675 27.30 -15.08 24.85
C SER A 675 27.54 -15.83 23.53
N SER A 676 26.52 -15.87 22.67
CA SER A 676 26.49 -16.63 21.42
C SER A 676 26.50 -15.73 20.21
N SER A 677 26.99 -16.25 19.08
CA SER A 677 27.01 -15.53 17.81
C SER A 677 25.68 -15.55 17.04
N PHE A 678 24.58 -16.02 17.65
CA PHE A 678 23.27 -16.03 16.99
C PHE A 678 22.67 -14.62 16.96
N GLY A 679 21.82 -14.35 15.96
CA GLY A 679 21.06 -13.09 15.87
C GLY A 679 20.05 -12.95 17.00
N THR A 680 19.73 -11.74 17.45
CA THR A 680 18.51 -11.50 18.25
C THR A 680 17.28 -11.80 17.41
N ILE A 681 17.23 -11.24 16.20
CA ILE A 681 16.33 -11.67 15.14
C ILE A 681 17.16 -12.39 14.09
N TYR A 682 16.77 -13.61 13.73
CA TYR A 682 17.52 -14.44 12.79
C TYR A 682 16.63 -14.98 11.68
N GLY A 683 16.95 -14.65 10.42
CA GLY A 683 16.32 -15.23 9.23
C GLY A 683 17.26 -16.21 8.52
N ILE A 684 16.84 -17.46 8.30
CA ILE A 684 17.68 -18.53 7.70
C ILE A 684 17.06 -19.19 6.46
N THR A 685 15.83 -18.82 6.10
CA THR A 685 15.09 -19.46 5.02
C THR A 685 15.84 -19.31 3.68
N ASN A 686 15.65 -20.24 2.73
CA ASN A 686 16.18 -20.08 1.36
C ASN A 686 15.07 -19.75 0.34
N SER A 687 13.87 -19.41 0.81
CA SER A 687 12.70 -19.08 -0.03
C SER A 687 11.75 -18.07 0.64
N GLY A 688 11.21 -17.12 -0.11
CA GLY A 688 10.24 -16.11 0.38
C GLY A 688 10.88 -14.74 0.67
N VAL A 689 10.20 -13.93 1.49
CA VAL A 689 10.67 -12.60 1.93
C VAL A 689 10.78 -12.55 3.45
N PHE A 690 11.73 -11.78 3.99
CA PHE A 690 11.83 -11.50 5.42
C PHE A 690 11.82 -9.98 5.64
N LYS A 691 10.94 -9.49 6.51
CA LYS A 691 10.78 -8.05 6.81
C LYS A 691 10.93 -7.79 8.31
N VAL A 692 11.71 -6.78 8.68
CA VAL A 692 11.89 -6.38 10.08
C VAL A 692 11.92 -4.86 10.16
N ASN A 693 10.94 -4.25 10.81
CA ASN A 693 10.82 -2.80 10.80
C ASN A 693 10.24 -2.19 12.07
N ASN A 694 10.54 -0.91 12.29
CA ASN A 694 10.05 -0.14 13.45
C ASN A 694 10.40 -0.79 14.80
N ASN A 695 11.47 -1.59 14.90
CA ASN A 695 11.80 -2.29 16.16
C ASN A 695 12.89 -1.57 16.95
N ILE A 696 12.84 -1.71 18.27
CA ILE A 696 13.97 -1.38 19.17
C ILE A 696 14.65 -2.68 19.61
N ILE A 697 15.95 -2.81 19.33
CA ILE A 697 16.72 -4.00 19.68
C ILE A 697 17.90 -3.62 20.58
N ASN A 698 17.86 -4.10 21.83
CA ASN A 698 18.90 -3.92 22.83
C ASN A 698 19.64 -5.27 23.06
N LEU A 699 20.89 -5.38 22.59
CA LEU A 699 21.69 -6.61 22.71
C LEU A 699 22.86 -6.45 23.66
N ILE A 700 22.91 -7.30 24.69
CA ILE A 700 23.97 -7.33 25.71
C ILE A 700 24.83 -8.59 25.50
N ASP A 701 26.08 -8.42 25.02
CA ASP A 701 27.10 -9.48 25.00
C ASP A 701 27.90 -9.48 26.30
N ASN A 702 27.97 -10.64 26.95
CA ASN A 702 28.72 -10.81 28.18
C ASN A 702 30.17 -11.26 27.98
N TYR A 703 30.63 -11.67 26.77
CA TYR A 703 31.92 -12.36 26.67
C TYR A 703 32.73 -12.29 25.35
N THR A 704 32.15 -12.31 24.14
CA THR A 704 32.89 -12.86 22.98
C THR A 704 33.12 -11.95 21.77
N ASN A 705 32.53 -10.76 21.70
CA ASN A 705 32.57 -9.89 20.52
C ASN A 705 32.24 -10.70 19.24
N THR A 706 31.13 -11.44 19.25
CA THR A 706 30.62 -12.13 18.04
C THR A 706 29.10 -12.05 17.89
N THR A 707 28.44 -11.26 18.74
CA THR A 707 26.99 -11.12 18.83
C THR A 707 26.42 -10.32 17.66
N ARG A 708 25.17 -10.62 17.30
CA ARG A 708 24.50 -10.02 16.15
C ARG A 708 23.11 -9.58 16.59
N ALA A 709 22.71 -8.33 16.38
CA ALA A 709 21.35 -7.92 16.67
C ALA A 709 20.40 -8.48 15.60
N ILE A 710 20.62 -8.14 14.34
CA ILE A 710 19.92 -8.75 13.21
C ILE A 710 20.90 -9.58 12.39
N ASN A 711 20.57 -10.85 12.18
CA ASN A 711 21.37 -11.78 11.38
C ASN A 711 20.53 -12.29 10.21
N ASN A 712 21.05 -12.13 8.99
CA ASN A 712 20.51 -12.78 7.81
C ASN A 712 21.47 -13.89 7.36
N GLY A 713 21.12 -15.13 7.72
CA GLY A 713 21.89 -16.32 7.39
C GLY A 713 21.52 -16.95 6.04
N ALA A 714 20.54 -16.38 5.32
CA ALA A 714 20.04 -16.95 4.08
C ALA A 714 21.03 -16.81 2.91
N SER A 715 20.88 -17.71 1.93
CA SER A 715 21.74 -17.73 0.74
C SER A 715 21.18 -16.99 -0.47
N ASN A 716 19.86 -16.83 -0.60
CA ASN A 716 19.22 -16.29 -1.81
C ASN A 716 17.89 -15.53 -1.55
N LEU A 717 17.71 -14.94 -0.36
CA LEU A 717 16.50 -14.17 -0.04
C LEU A 717 16.65 -12.69 -0.40
N ASN A 718 15.54 -12.03 -0.76
CA ASN A 718 15.40 -10.59 -0.56
C ASN A 718 14.90 -10.36 0.87
N SER A 719 15.56 -9.48 1.61
CA SER A 719 15.16 -9.10 2.97
C SER A 719 15.16 -7.59 3.13
N TYR A 720 14.19 -7.09 3.89
CA TYR A 720 13.88 -5.67 3.99
C TYR A 720 13.90 -5.25 5.45
N TYR A 721 14.66 -4.21 5.77
CA TYR A 721 14.87 -3.74 7.13
C TYR A 721 14.76 -2.22 7.16
N TRP A 722 13.82 -1.66 7.92
CA TRP A 722 13.71 -0.21 7.99
C TRP A 722 13.20 0.33 9.32
N ASN A 723 13.56 1.57 9.64
CA ASN A 723 13.14 2.27 10.85
C ASN A 723 13.45 1.50 12.14
N ASN A 724 14.50 0.68 12.17
CA ASN A 724 14.90 -0.02 13.39
C ASN A 724 15.98 0.79 14.12
N ILE A 725 15.87 0.83 15.45
CA ILE A 725 16.90 1.34 16.36
C ILE A 725 17.57 0.14 17.03
N ILE A 726 18.89 0.06 16.89
CA ILE A 726 19.70 -1.05 17.43
C ILE A 726 20.82 -0.48 18.28
N TYR A 727 20.95 -1.00 19.50
CA TYR A 727 22.04 -0.64 20.39
C TYR A 727 22.35 -1.77 21.38
N GLY A 728 23.40 -1.60 22.19
CA GLY A 728 23.62 -2.45 23.36
C GLY A 728 25.08 -2.60 23.78
N THR A 729 25.31 -3.30 24.88
CA THR A 729 26.64 -3.42 25.49
C THR A 729 27.46 -4.53 24.83
N ASN A 730 28.69 -4.19 24.40
CA ASN A 730 29.61 -5.09 23.68
C ASN A 730 28.97 -5.73 22.42
N LEU A 731 28.10 -4.99 21.73
CA LEU A 731 27.49 -5.43 20.50
C LEU A 731 28.55 -5.53 19.39
N ASP A 732 28.74 -6.72 18.78
CA ASP A 732 29.72 -6.87 17.70
C ASP A 732 29.16 -6.48 16.33
N TYR A 733 27.93 -6.89 16.01
CA TYR A 733 27.25 -6.54 14.76
C TYR A 733 25.84 -6.01 14.99
N GLY A 734 25.53 -4.80 14.54
CA GLY A 734 24.14 -4.33 14.45
C GLY A 734 23.39 -5.15 13.41
N TYR A 735 23.84 -5.07 12.16
CA TYR A 735 23.39 -5.91 11.07
C TYR A 735 24.50 -6.81 10.55
N TYR A 736 24.23 -8.11 10.49
CA TYR A 736 25.11 -9.09 9.87
C TYR A 736 24.41 -9.74 8.67
N GLN A 737 24.92 -9.51 7.47
CA GLN A 737 24.46 -10.16 6.25
C GLN A 737 25.48 -11.18 5.74
N ALA A 738 25.00 -12.41 5.57
CA ALA A 738 25.67 -13.44 4.78
C ALA A 738 25.49 -13.15 3.27
N SER A 739 24.96 -14.11 2.52
CA SER A 739 24.92 -14.13 1.04
C SER A 739 23.61 -13.61 0.39
N ALA A 740 22.57 -13.33 1.17
CA ALA A 740 21.26 -12.85 0.71
C ALA A 740 21.30 -11.40 0.18
N TYR A 741 20.27 -10.96 -0.55
CA TYR A 741 20.06 -9.54 -0.89
C TYR A 741 19.32 -8.82 0.24
N GLY A 742 19.89 -7.73 0.76
CA GLY A 742 19.33 -6.94 1.86
C GLY A 742 19.11 -5.49 1.44
N TYR A 743 17.91 -4.95 1.72
CA TYR A 743 17.59 -3.53 1.63
C TYR A 743 17.40 -2.99 3.04
N LEU A 744 18.35 -2.20 3.51
CA LEU A 744 18.36 -1.65 4.88
C LEU A 744 18.24 -0.13 4.76
N TYR A 745 17.06 0.42 5.04
CA TYR A 745 16.78 1.85 4.85
C TYR A 745 16.39 2.51 6.18
N ASN A 746 16.79 3.75 6.43
CA ASN A 746 16.33 4.50 7.61
C ASN A 746 16.53 3.74 8.93
N ASN A 747 17.68 3.09 9.16
CA ASN A 747 17.95 2.44 10.45
C ASN A 747 19.00 3.25 11.23
N SER A 748 18.95 3.16 12.56
CA SER A 748 19.96 3.73 13.45
C SER A 748 20.63 2.61 14.24
N VAL A 749 21.94 2.47 14.09
CA VAL A 749 22.76 1.52 14.84
C VAL A 749 23.76 2.27 15.71
N ILE A 750 23.71 2.06 17.02
CA ILE A 750 24.53 2.75 18.01
C ILE A 750 25.34 1.72 18.82
N ASP A 751 26.60 2.04 19.12
CA ASP A 751 27.51 1.25 19.96
C ASP A 751 27.78 -0.19 19.46
N ALA A 752 27.63 -0.43 18.15
CA ALA A 752 28.01 -1.68 17.53
C ALA A 752 29.46 -1.62 17.01
N ASN A 753 30.31 -2.58 17.39
CA ASN A 753 31.68 -2.67 16.87
C ASN A 753 31.70 -2.66 15.33
N ASN A 754 30.76 -3.35 14.70
CA ASN A 754 30.43 -3.26 13.28
C ASN A 754 28.95 -2.88 13.12
N GLY A 755 28.64 -1.68 12.60
CA GLY A 755 27.26 -1.24 12.41
C GLY A 755 26.51 -2.09 11.38
N TYR A 756 26.92 -1.96 10.12
CA TYR A 756 26.35 -2.65 8.96
C TYR A 756 27.43 -3.50 8.30
N TYR A 757 27.35 -4.82 8.49
CA TYR A 757 28.33 -5.77 7.99
C TYR A 757 27.79 -6.61 6.83
N SER A 758 28.51 -6.57 5.69
CA SER A 758 28.28 -7.47 4.55
C SER A 758 29.49 -8.37 4.27
N SER A 759 29.26 -9.68 4.22
CA SER A 759 30.29 -10.67 3.86
C SER A 759 30.45 -10.92 2.35
N PHE A 760 29.59 -10.33 1.51
CA PHE A 760 29.64 -10.49 0.05
C PHE A 760 29.43 -9.15 -0.67
N SER A 761 30.16 -8.95 -1.78
CA SER A 761 30.05 -7.75 -2.63
C SER A 761 28.66 -7.64 -3.28
N ASN A 762 28.11 -6.43 -3.36
CA ASN A 762 26.84 -6.09 -4.02
C ASN A 762 25.58 -6.82 -3.50
N LYS A 763 25.59 -7.26 -2.24
CA LYS A 763 24.47 -8.00 -1.61
C LYS A 763 23.68 -7.20 -0.58
N MET A 764 24.20 -6.07 -0.11
CA MET A 764 23.52 -5.19 0.83
C MET A 764 23.41 -3.80 0.23
N THR A 765 22.19 -3.30 0.08
CA THR A 765 21.89 -1.92 -0.31
C THR A 765 21.45 -1.17 0.93
N VAL A 766 22.19 -0.12 1.28
CA VAL A 766 21.94 0.70 2.49
C VAL A 766 21.62 2.14 2.09
N LYS A 767 20.49 2.68 2.55
CA LYS A 767 20.12 4.10 2.32
C LYS A 767 19.67 4.77 3.62
N ASN A 768 20.01 6.04 3.82
CA ASN A 768 19.54 6.81 4.97
C ASN A 768 19.82 6.15 6.34
N ASN A 769 20.93 5.44 6.51
CA ASN A 769 21.24 4.80 7.78
C ASN A 769 22.25 5.59 8.60
N ILE A 770 22.12 5.49 9.93
CA ILE A 770 23.06 6.00 10.92
C ILE A 770 23.85 4.84 11.53
N ALA A 771 25.18 4.98 11.60
CA ALA A 771 26.04 4.18 12.46
C ALA A 771 26.86 5.11 13.40
N GLN A 772 26.78 4.95 14.73
CA GLN A 772 27.49 5.78 15.71
C GLN A 772 28.08 4.94 16.86
N GLY A 773 29.16 5.40 17.48
CA GLY A 773 29.77 4.79 18.68
C GLY A 773 30.54 3.49 18.43
N GLY A 774 30.62 3.06 17.16
CA GLY A 774 31.22 1.81 16.72
C GLY A 774 32.71 1.91 16.36
N ALA A 775 33.36 0.75 16.13
CA ALA A 775 34.72 0.75 15.58
C ALA A 775 34.71 0.88 14.04
N ASP A 776 33.72 0.26 13.40
CA ASP A 776 33.47 0.31 11.96
C ASP A 776 31.95 0.47 11.76
N GLY A 777 31.48 1.61 11.23
CA GLY A 777 30.06 1.83 10.96
C GLY A 777 29.56 0.99 9.78
N PHE A 778 30.30 0.97 8.68
CA PHE A 778 29.95 0.23 7.46
C PHE A 778 31.09 -0.63 6.95
N PHE A 779 31.01 -1.93 7.19
CA PHE A 779 32.08 -2.86 6.83
C PHE A 779 31.65 -3.85 5.75
N ALA A 780 32.43 -3.92 4.65
CA ALA A 780 32.29 -4.93 3.62
C ALA A 780 33.63 -5.64 3.36
N SER A 781 33.67 -6.97 3.54
CA SER A 781 34.88 -7.79 3.40
C SER A 781 35.45 -7.83 1.96
N SER A 782 34.67 -7.39 0.97
CA SER A 782 35.09 -7.15 -0.41
C SER A 782 34.37 -5.90 -0.92
N SER A 783 35.08 -5.06 -1.67
CA SER A 783 34.64 -3.75 -2.11
C SER A 783 33.23 -3.73 -2.72
N LEU A 784 32.48 -2.71 -2.27
CA LEU A 784 31.17 -2.18 -2.65
C LEU A 784 29.94 -2.95 -2.11
N PHE A 785 29.25 -2.28 -1.17
CA PHE A 785 27.79 -2.37 -1.00
C PHE A 785 27.08 -2.20 -2.35
N GLY A 786 25.80 -2.61 -2.45
CA GLY A 786 25.03 -2.50 -3.68
C GLY A 786 25.05 -1.09 -4.27
N ALA A 787 25.06 -0.98 -5.60
CA ALA A 787 25.27 0.29 -6.32
C ALA A 787 24.24 1.39 -6.00
N GLY A 788 23.07 1.03 -5.46
CA GLY A 788 22.06 1.98 -4.99
C GLY A 788 22.26 2.46 -3.55
N SER A 789 23.36 2.11 -2.88
CA SER A 789 23.60 2.54 -1.49
C SER A 789 24.03 4.00 -1.44
N ASP A 790 23.33 4.84 -0.68
CA ASP A 790 23.62 6.27 -0.62
C ASP A 790 23.03 6.94 0.64
N TYR A 791 23.45 8.16 0.97
CA TYR A 791 22.93 8.95 2.09
C TYR A 791 23.01 8.26 3.46
N ASN A 792 24.13 7.59 3.75
CA ASN A 792 24.38 7.00 5.07
C ASN A 792 25.47 7.79 5.79
N VAL A 793 25.37 7.88 7.12
CA VAL A 793 26.31 8.61 7.99
C VAL A 793 26.99 7.69 9.00
N SER A 794 28.28 7.94 9.25
CA SER A 794 29.06 7.29 10.30
C SER A 794 30.02 8.26 10.97
N ASP A 795 30.27 8.05 12.26
CA ASP A 795 31.31 8.68 13.06
C ASP A 795 32.73 8.19 12.70
N PHE A 796 32.86 7.14 11.89
CA PHE A 796 34.14 6.69 11.36
C PHE A 796 34.41 7.27 9.96
N ALA A 797 35.63 7.76 9.75
CA ALA A 797 35.97 8.38 8.47
C ALA A 797 36.21 7.35 7.35
N ASN A 798 35.54 7.53 6.22
CA ASN A 798 35.71 6.81 4.94
C ASN A 798 35.12 5.39 4.85
N ASP A 799 34.26 4.98 5.78
CA ASP A 799 33.58 3.69 5.72
C ASP A 799 32.15 3.78 5.16
N ALA A 800 31.46 4.91 5.34
CA ALA A 800 30.12 5.16 4.79
C ALA A 800 30.09 4.88 3.26
N PRO A 801 29.16 4.03 2.78
CA PRO A 801 29.15 3.60 1.37
C PRO A 801 28.56 4.64 0.39
N SER A 802 28.32 5.87 0.84
CA SER A 802 27.73 6.98 0.11
C SER A 802 28.80 7.87 -0.53
N PRO A 803 28.81 8.14 -1.84
CA PRO A 803 29.72 9.11 -2.47
C PRO A 803 29.70 10.50 -1.81
N SER A 804 28.53 10.90 -1.28
CA SER A 804 28.28 12.19 -0.63
C SER A 804 28.95 12.35 0.74
N TYR A 805 29.20 11.25 1.48
CA TYR A 805 29.82 11.28 2.82
C TYR A 805 31.15 10.49 2.88
N ARG A 806 31.62 9.94 1.75
CA ARG A 806 32.78 9.01 1.69
C ARG A 806 34.14 9.61 1.99
N THR A 807 34.35 10.91 1.81
CA THR A 807 35.71 11.50 1.78
C THR A 807 36.00 12.33 3.02
N ASN A 808 36.78 11.76 3.95
CA ASN A 808 37.31 12.44 5.16
C ASN A 808 36.26 13.08 6.09
N LEU A 809 35.02 12.60 6.07
CA LEU A 809 33.94 13.07 6.93
C LEU A 809 33.62 11.97 7.94
N ALA A 810 34.20 12.07 9.13
CA ALA A 810 33.61 11.48 10.32
C ALA A 810 32.48 12.41 10.74
N THR A 811 31.28 11.86 10.83
CA THR A 811 30.04 12.61 11.03
C THR A 811 29.39 12.13 12.32
N ASP A 812 29.58 12.93 13.37
CA ASP A 812 28.93 12.71 14.66
C ASP A 812 27.47 13.17 14.55
N VAL A 813 26.53 12.27 14.83
CA VAL A 813 25.10 12.56 14.91
C VAL A 813 24.74 12.91 16.35
N SER A 814 24.03 14.02 16.54
CA SER A 814 23.54 14.44 17.85
C SER A 814 22.14 13.88 18.10
N PHE A 815 21.98 13.07 19.14
CA PHE A 815 20.68 12.58 19.60
C PHE A 815 20.10 13.43 20.73
N VAL A 816 18.79 13.29 20.98
CA VAL A 816 18.09 14.01 22.06
C VAL A 816 18.67 13.69 23.43
N ASP A 817 18.82 12.40 23.78
CA ASP A 817 19.41 11.97 25.05
C ASP A 817 19.97 10.54 24.97
N GLU A 818 21.15 10.43 24.37
CA GLU A 818 21.89 9.16 24.24
C GLU A 818 22.16 8.48 25.60
N THR A 819 22.32 9.25 26.69
CA THR A 819 22.61 8.67 28.02
C THR A 819 21.41 7.88 28.57
N ASN A 820 20.20 8.24 28.16
CA ASN A 820 18.96 7.56 28.52
C ASN A 820 18.40 6.70 27.38
N GLU A 821 19.22 6.37 26.39
CA GLU A 821 18.85 5.53 25.23
C GLU A 821 17.74 6.16 24.36
N ASP A 822 17.64 7.49 24.36
CA ASP A 822 16.78 8.27 23.46
C ASP A 822 17.57 8.71 22.23
N PHE A 823 17.40 7.93 21.16
CA PHE A 823 18.10 8.10 19.88
C PHE A 823 17.28 8.83 18.82
N HIS A 824 16.25 9.60 19.22
CA HIS A 824 15.68 10.59 18.32
C HIS A 824 16.74 11.62 17.93
N LEU A 825 16.63 12.16 16.73
CA LEU A 825 17.52 13.18 16.22
C LEU A 825 17.34 14.47 17.01
N SER A 826 18.46 15.05 17.43
CA SER A 826 18.44 16.38 18.02
C SER A 826 18.17 17.42 16.94
N SER A 827 17.33 18.41 17.23
CA SER A 827 17.16 19.60 16.36
C SER A 827 18.42 20.45 16.18
N SER A 828 19.49 20.14 16.91
CA SER A 828 20.80 20.75 16.71
C SER A 828 21.71 19.96 15.77
N ASP A 829 21.30 18.77 15.34
CA ASP A 829 22.05 17.97 14.39
C ASP A 829 21.99 18.61 12.98
N THR A 830 23.14 18.64 12.30
CA THR A 830 23.28 19.31 11.00
C THR A 830 23.67 18.35 9.87
N PHE A 831 23.76 17.06 10.16
CA PHE A 831 24.28 16.06 9.25
C PHE A 831 23.25 15.01 8.85
N ALA A 832 22.37 14.64 9.78
CA ALA A 832 21.28 13.70 9.58
C ALA A 832 19.95 14.41 9.29
N CYS A 833 19.70 15.56 9.91
CA CYS A 833 18.48 16.35 9.68
C CYS A 833 18.40 16.88 8.24
N ASP A 834 17.25 16.68 7.58
CA ASP A 834 16.91 17.00 6.19
C ASP A 834 17.93 16.53 5.14
N ALA A 835 18.75 15.56 5.50
CA ALA A 835 19.94 15.18 4.73
C ALA A 835 19.78 13.89 3.93
N GLY A 836 18.69 13.15 4.14
CA GLY A 836 18.40 11.86 3.53
C GLY A 836 17.78 11.96 2.14
N VAL A 837 17.81 10.83 1.42
CA VAL A 837 17.11 10.66 0.15
C VAL A 837 15.65 10.30 0.38
N ASN A 838 14.77 10.81 -0.48
CA ASN A 838 13.35 10.45 -0.47
C ASN A 838 13.16 9.00 -0.95
N LEU A 839 12.51 8.18 -0.11
CA LEU A 839 12.22 6.76 -0.40
C LEU A 839 10.71 6.48 -0.53
N TRP A 840 9.89 7.51 -0.74
CA TRP A 840 8.42 7.41 -0.82
C TRP A 840 7.94 6.45 -1.91
N ASP A 841 8.61 6.47 -3.06
CA ASP A 841 8.33 5.62 -4.23
C ASP A 841 9.53 4.74 -4.61
N ASP A 842 10.40 4.40 -3.64
CA ASP A 842 11.54 3.50 -3.92
C ASP A 842 11.03 2.15 -4.44
N SER A 843 11.58 1.71 -5.57
CA SER A 843 11.07 0.52 -6.28
C SER A 843 11.28 -0.79 -5.52
N ALA A 844 12.19 -0.83 -4.55
CA ALA A 844 12.44 -1.99 -3.71
C ALA A 844 11.70 -1.93 -2.37
N LEU A 845 11.69 -0.76 -1.72
CA LEU A 845 11.11 -0.57 -0.39
C LEU A 845 10.57 0.86 -0.20
N PRO A 846 9.30 1.11 -0.60
CA PRO A 846 8.62 2.37 -0.31
C PRO A 846 8.44 2.57 1.20
N ILE A 847 8.84 3.73 1.71
CA ILE A 847 8.67 4.11 3.13
C ILE A 847 7.86 5.41 3.21
N ARG A 848 6.99 5.53 4.21
CA ARG A 848 6.07 6.69 4.35
C ARG A 848 6.08 7.32 5.74
N GLU A 849 6.50 6.55 6.73
CA GLU A 849 6.51 6.95 8.12
C GLU A 849 7.86 6.52 8.71
N ASP A 850 8.23 7.14 9.82
CA ASP A 850 9.40 6.81 10.61
C ASP A 850 9.10 5.77 11.71
N ILE A 851 9.97 5.65 12.71
CA ILE A 851 9.80 4.70 13.81
C ILE A 851 8.63 5.05 14.76
N ASP A 852 8.28 6.33 14.86
CA ASP A 852 7.21 6.86 15.70
C ASP A 852 5.85 6.78 15.02
N GLY A 853 5.86 6.69 13.69
CA GLY A 853 4.66 6.80 12.85
C GLY A 853 4.45 8.21 12.33
N ASP A 854 5.44 9.09 12.48
CA ASP A 854 5.42 10.41 11.91
C ASP A 854 5.68 10.34 10.40
N PRO A 855 4.92 11.12 9.60
CA PRO A 855 4.96 11.01 8.16
C PRO A 855 6.25 11.61 7.60
N ARG A 856 6.87 10.91 6.65
CA ARG A 856 7.98 11.42 5.85
C ARG A 856 7.46 12.14 4.61
N SER A 857 8.11 13.20 4.16
CA SER A 857 7.58 14.03 3.06
C SER A 857 7.72 13.38 1.68
N GLU A 858 6.64 13.32 0.89
CA GLU A 858 6.71 12.91 -0.54
C GLU A 858 7.59 13.85 -1.39
N GLN A 859 7.85 15.08 -0.93
CA GLN A 859 8.59 16.10 -1.68
C GLN A 859 10.09 16.16 -1.31
N GLY A 860 10.57 15.28 -0.42
CA GLY A 860 11.95 15.27 0.08
C GLY A 860 12.14 16.05 1.39
N GLY A 861 13.39 16.22 1.82
CA GLY A 861 13.73 16.73 3.16
C GLY A 861 13.65 15.64 4.23
N TRP A 862 14.07 14.42 3.88
CA TRP A 862 14.04 13.29 4.80
C TRP A 862 15.23 13.35 5.72
N ASP A 863 15.07 12.84 6.93
CA ASP A 863 16.18 12.60 7.82
C ASP A 863 16.86 11.27 7.54
N ILE A 864 18.17 11.24 7.76
CA ILE A 864 18.95 10.01 7.80
C ILE A 864 18.73 9.37 9.17
N GLY A 865 18.37 8.09 9.23
CA GLY A 865 18.10 7.36 10.47
C GLY A 865 16.67 6.87 10.58
N ALA A 866 16.36 6.22 11.71
CA ALA A 866 15.04 5.67 12.00
C ALA A 866 13.97 6.73 12.29
N ASP A 867 14.38 7.84 12.88
CA ASP A 867 13.55 8.99 13.24
C ASP A 867 13.42 9.96 12.06
N GLU A 868 12.27 10.63 11.94
CA GLU A 868 12.08 11.84 11.14
C GLU A 868 11.78 12.99 12.12
N LEU A 869 12.81 13.75 12.43
CA LEU A 869 12.65 14.98 13.17
C LEU A 869 11.84 15.95 12.32
N ILE A 870 10.61 16.19 12.76
CA ILE A 870 9.77 17.23 12.17
C ILE A 870 10.37 18.61 12.51
N THR A 871 11.32 19.07 11.70
CA THR A 871 11.77 20.46 11.69
C THR A 871 10.91 21.25 10.72
N TYR A 872 10.24 22.30 11.21
CA TYR A 872 9.53 23.24 10.33
C TYR A 872 10.56 24.10 9.55
N GLN A 873 11.21 23.55 8.51
CA GLN A 873 12.13 24.31 7.66
C GLN A 873 11.39 25.18 6.63
N SER A 874 11.60 26.49 6.76
CA SER A 874 11.12 27.54 5.86
C SER A 874 12.12 27.80 4.72
N ASN A 875 12.29 26.86 3.79
CA ASN A 875 13.13 27.05 2.60
C ASN A 875 12.31 27.27 1.33
N VAL A 876 11.93 28.53 1.03
CA VAL A 876 11.61 28.95 -0.35
C VAL A 876 12.22 30.32 -0.64
N SER A 877 13.51 30.33 -0.96
CA SER A 877 14.09 31.42 -1.75
C SER A 877 14.10 31.03 -3.22
N GLY A 878 13.05 31.46 -3.93
CA GLY A 878 13.03 31.47 -5.40
C GLY A 878 12.25 30.33 -6.03
N LEU A 879 10.92 30.48 -6.08
CA LEU A 879 10.07 30.24 -7.25
C LEU A 879 8.66 30.77 -6.88
N GLY A 880 8.00 31.42 -7.84
CA GLY A 880 6.83 32.26 -7.60
C GLY A 880 5.61 31.51 -7.09
N THR A 881 5.02 32.04 -6.01
CA THR A 881 3.58 32.04 -5.67
C THR A 881 2.77 30.83 -6.13
N ALA A 882 3.01 29.67 -5.51
CA ALA A 882 2.01 28.66 -5.19
C ALA A 882 2.69 27.57 -4.34
N THR A 883 2.77 27.75 -3.02
CA THR A 883 3.11 26.65 -2.10
C THR A 883 1.89 26.32 -1.26
N MET A 884 1.54 25.04 -1.28
CA MET A 884 0.45 24.42 -0.55
C MET A 884 0.57 24.74 0.94
N GLN A 885 -0.38 25.52 1.44
CA GLN A 885 -0.71 25.55 2.85
C GLN A 885 -1.93 24.64 3.06
N MET A 886 -1.75 23.32 2.87
CA MET A 886 -2.63 22.37 3.57
C MET A 886 -2.15 22.34 5.02
N SER A 887 -2.52 23.39 5.76
CA SER A 887 -2.21 23.57 7.17
C SER A 887 -3.08 22.61 7.98
N LEU A 888 -2.51 22.04 9.05
CA LEU A 888 -3.10 21.19 10.11
C LEU A 888 -4.44 21.67 10.73
N THR A 889 -5.04 22.74 10.21
CA THR A 889 -6.37 23.25 10.55
C THR A 889 -7.48 22.21 10.28
N GLU A 890 -7.30 21.27 9.35
CA GLU A 890 -8.32 20.24 9.04
C GLU A 890 -8.43 19.09 10.07
N LYS A 891 -7.54 18.98 11.08
CA LYS A 891 -7.57 17.87 12.06
C LYS A 891 -8.20 18.17 13.42
N MET A 892 -8.63 19.41 13.70
CA MET A 892 -9.32 19.76 14.97
C MET A 892 -10.72 20.36 14.73
N THR A 893 -11.42 19.82 13.75
CA THR A 893 -12.76 20.28 13.36
C THR A 893 -13.90 19.58 14.10
N ASP A 894 -13.60 18.46 14.78
CA ASP A 894 -14.62 17.75 15.55
C ASP A 894 -15.16 18.63 16.67
N GLY A 895 -16.47 18.85 16.66
CA GLY A 895 -17.17 19.75 17.56
C GLY A 895 -16.83 21.25 17.44
N LEU A 896 -16.09 21.69 16.41
CA LEU A 896 -15.73 23.10 16.23
C LEU A 896 -16.94 23.91 15.71
N VAL A 897 -17.35 24.92 16.47
CA VAL A 897 -18.54 25.75 16.22
C VAL A 897 -18.19 27.11 15.62
N GLY A 898 -17.05 27.69 16.00
CA GLY A 898 -16.59 28.98 15.46
C GLY A 898 -15.07 29.11 15.55
N MET A 899 -14.45 29.71 14.54
CA MET A 899 -13.02 29.98 14.48
C MET A 899 -12.73 31.33 13.80
N TRP A 900 -12.09 32.25 14.51
CA TRP A 900 -11.62 33.53 13.98
C TRP A 900 -10.10 33.63 14.18
N SER A 901 -9.35 33.43 13.10
CA SER A 901 -7.89 33.57 13.06
C SER A 901 -7.44 35.02 13.11
N PHE A 902 -8.24 35.95 12.58
CA PHE A 902 -7.88 37.35 12.33
C PHE A 902 -6.73 37.59 11.35
N ASP A 903 -6.31 36.55 10.63
CA ASP A 903 -5.29 36.65 9.61
C ASP A 903 -5.73 37.54 8.44
N GLY A 904 -4.76 38.11 7.72
CA GLY A 904 -5.02 39.04 6.61
C GLY A 904 -6.07 38.55 5.58
N PRO A 905 -6.00 37.29 5.11
CA PRO A 905 -7.01 36.69 4.22
C PRO A 905 -8.39 36.45 4.87
N ASP A 906 -8.45 36.47 6.20
CA ASP A 906 -9.63 36.16 7.02
C ASP A 906 -10.31 37.44 7.55
N ILE A 907 -9.78 38.61 7.16
CA ILE A 907 -10.36 39.92 7.40
C ILE A 907 -10.68 40.61 6.06
N SER A 908 -11.91 41.10 5.91
CA SER A 908 -12.31 41.95 4.78
C SER A 908 -13.10 43.16 5.27
N GLY A 909 -12.49 44.35 5.20
CA GLY A 909 -13.11 45.58 5.70
C GLY A 909 -13.37 45.51 7.20
N THR A 910 -14.65 45.48 7.60
CA THR A 910 -15.10 45.36 9.00
C THR A 910 -15.61 43.96 9.32
N THR A 911 -15.29 42.95 8.51
CA THR A 911 -15.72 41.56 8.72
C THR A 911 -14.53 40.69 9.07
N ALA A 912 -14.64 39.94 10.16
CA ALA A 912 -13.77 38.82 10.52
C ALA A 912 -14.48 37.51 10.17
N TYR A 913 -13.95 36.75 9.24
CA TYR A 913 -14.61 35.53 8.76
C TYR A 913 -14.50 34.38 9.77
N ASP A 914 -15.60 33.65 9.97
CA ASP A 914 -15.60 32.37 10.66
C ASP A 914 -15.07 31.28 9.72
N ARG A 915 -14.00 30.62 10.14
CA ARG A 915 -13.31 29.54 9.41
C ARG A 915 -13.65 28.14 9.92
N SER A 916 -14.64 28.02 10.80
CA SER A 916 -15.17 26.71 11.19
C SER A 916 -15.84 25.98 9.99
N PRO A 917 -15.88 24.63 9.98
CA PRO A 917 -16.55 23.87 8.91
C PRO A 917 -18.05 24.15 8.80
N ALA A 918 -18.70 24.51 9.92
CA ALA A 918 -20.11 24.88 9.95
C ALA A 918 -20.33 26.27 9.34
N GLY A 919 -19.39 27.20 9.58
CA GLY A 919 -19.41 28.58 9.13
C GLY A 919 -20.62 29.37 9.66
N GLY A 920 -20.76 30.60 9.16
CA GLY A 920 -21.96 31.42 9.39
C GLY A 920 -21.92 32.29 10.64
N ASN A 921 -20.86 32.23 11.44
CA ASN A 921 -20.66 33.07 12.63
C ASN A 921 -19.69 34.23 12.37
N ASP A 922 -19.71 34.84 11.18
CA ASP A 922 -18.79 35.94 10.85
C ASP A 922 -18.92 37.11 11.85
N GLY A 923 -17.79 37.59 12.34
CA GLY A 923 -17.70 38.70 13.29
C GLY A 923 -17.71 40.07 12.62
N THR A 924 -18.40 41.04 13.21
CA THR A 924 -18.33 42.46 12.80
C THR A 924 -17.33 43.21 13.67
N ILE A 925 -16.25 43.69 13.06
CA ILE A 925 -15.20 44.48 13.71
C ILE A 925 -15.64 45.94 13.88
N THR A 926 -15.61 46.42 15.11
CA THR A 926 -15.79 47.84 15.46
C THR A 926 -14.50 48.36 16.07
N GLY A 927 -13.82 49.28 15.38
CA GLY A 927 -12.66 50.03 15.91
C GLY A 927 -11.34 49.25 15.99
N ALA A 928 -11.36 47.95 16.31
CA ALA A 928 -10.16 47.13 16.44
C ALA A 928 -9.34 47.12 15.13
N THR A 929 -8.02 47.17 15.26
CA THR A 929 -7.11 47.30 14.10
C THR A 929 -6.15 46.13 14.00
N PRO A 930 -5.70 45.76 12.77
CA PRO A 930 -4.71 44.71 12.60
C PRO A 930 -3.41 44.96 13.38
N ALA A 931 -2.93 43.94 14.06
CA ALA A 931 -1.64 43.90 14.76
C ALA A 931 -0.88 42.62 14.44
N ILE A 932 0.39 42.55 14.85
CA ILE A 932 1.17 41.31 14.73
C ILE A 932 0.60 40.32 15.74
N GLY A 933 0.09 39.19 15.25
CA GLY A 933 -0.48 38.13 16.09
C GLY A 933 0.57 37.22 16.68
N LYS A 934 0.11 36.30 17.53
CA LYS A 934 0.90 35.14 17.92
C LYS A 934 1.16 34.25 16.70
N ARG A 935 0.17 34.12 15.80
CA ARG A 935 0.33 33.58 14.45
C ARG A 935 -0.13 34.63 13.45
N GLY A 936 0.71 34.95 12.46
CA GLY A 936 0.33 35.87 11.39
C GLY A 936 -0.14 37.25 11.89
N GLN A 937 -1.44 37.54 11.70
CA GLN A 937 -2.08 38.80 12.07
C GLN A 937 -3.19 38.58 13.11
N ALA A 938 -3.21 39.44 14.13
CA ALA A 938 -4.24 39.50 15.16
C ALA A 938 -5.02 40.82 15.09
N LEU A 939 -5.98 41.00 16.00
CA LEU A 939 -6.62 42.30 16.25
C LEU A 939 -6.11 42.93 17.55
N SER A 940 -5.79 44.22 17.48
CA SER A 940 -5.50 45.08 18.63
C SER A 940 -6.72 45.91 19.01
N PHE A 941 -7.01 45.93 20.30
CA PHE A 941 -8.15 46.56 20.95
C PHE A 941 -7.64 47.66 21.89
N ASN A 942 -8.32 48.82 21.90
CA ASN A 942 -7.83 50.04 22.57
C ASN A 942 -8.35 50.29 23.99
N GLY A 943 -9.04 49.33 24.62
CA GLY A 943 -9.59 49.48 25.97
C GLY A 943 -10.76 50.46 26.14
N THR A 944 -11.29 51.05 25.05
CA THR A 944 -12.35 52.08 25.15
C THR A 944 -13.55 51.90 24.21
N THR A 945 -13.36 51.42 22.98
CA THR A 945 -14.44 51.34 21.98
C THR A 945 -14.43 50.08 21.13
N ASP A 946 -13.38 49.26 21.21
CA ASP A 946 -13.07 48.29 20.17
C ASP A 946 -13.60 46.89 20.53
N PHE A 947 -14.21 46.20 19.57
CA PHE A 947 -14.71 44.82 19.74
C PHE A 947 -15.00 44.13 18.40
N VAL A 948 -15.16 42.81 18.43
CA VAL A 948 -15.74 42.00 17.35
C VAL A 948 -17.03 41.36 17.84
N ASP A 949 -18.12 41.54 17.09
CA ASP A 949 -19.44 40.99 17.43
C ASP A 949 -19.80 39.83 16.49
N ALA A 950 -19.83 38.60 17.01
CA ALA A 950 -20.21 37.39 16.28
C ALA A 950 -21.70 37.02 16.47
N GLY A 951 -22.45 37.75 17.29
CA GLY A 951 -23.87 37.50 17.51
C GLY A 951 -24.16 36.20 18.27
N ASP A 952 -25.20 35.47 17.84
CA ASP A 952 -25.59 34.18 18.44
C ASP A 952 -24.82 33.04 17.78
N VAL A 953 -23.90 32.42 18.53
CA VAL A 953 -23.02 31.33 18.08
C VAL A 953 -23.57 29.95 18.48
N GLY A 954 -24.69 29.91 19.21
CA GLY A 954 -25.41 28.68 19.56
C GLY A 954 -25.21 28.17 20.98
N ALA A 955 -25.75 26.98 21.25
CA ALA A 955 -25.81 26.37 22.59
C ALA A 955 -24.93 25.12 22.73
N GLY A 956 -24.61 24.76 23.98
CA GLY A 956 -23.82 23.57 24.29
C GLY A 956 -22.31 23.77 24.10
N ILE A 957 -21.85 25.03 24.20
CA ILE A 957 -20.43 25.37 24.09
C ILE A 957 -19.69 24.85 25.31
N GLN A 958 -18.78 23.91 25.12
CA GLN A 958 -18.05 23.23 26.20
C GLN A 958 -16.57 23.60 26.23
N THR A 959 -15.99 24.14 25.15
CA THR A 959 -14.62 24.66 25.15
C THR A 959 -14.50 26.00 24.42
N ILE A 960 -13.72 26.92 24.99
CA ILE A 960 -13.30 28.17 24.32
C ILE A 960 -11.78 28.27 24.45
N SER A 961 -11.09 28.57 23.34
CA SER A 961 -9.64 28.76 23.33
C SER A 961 -9.21 29.96 22.50
N PHE A 962 -8.19 30.68 22.92
CA PHE A 962 -7.68 31.86 22.21
C PHE A 962 -6.27 32.23 22.70
N TRP A 963 -5.53 32.94 21.85
CA TRP A 963 -4.31 33.62 22.24
C TRP A 963 -4.61 35.05 22.66
N MET A 964 -3.96 35.52 23.73
CA MET A 964 -4.09 36.90 24.18
C MET A 964 -2.76 37.47 24.64
N LYS A 965 -2.59 38.77 24.46
CA LYS A 965 -1.57 39.60 25.08
C LYS A 965 -2.21 40.88 25.58
N THR A 966 -2.31 41.03 26.89
CA THR A 966 -3.01 42.15 27.52
C THR A 966 -2.05 43.25 27.95
N ASP A 967 -2.47 44.51 27.90
CA ASP A 967 -1.63 45.66 28.29
C ASP A 967 -1.59 45.86 29.82
N ASP A 968 -2.63 45.39 30.51
CA ASP A 968 -2.71 45.26 31.98
C ASP A 968 -3.30 43.88 32.31
N ALA A 969 -2.88 43.24 33.39
CA ALA A 969 -3.35 41.90 33.78
C ALA A 969 -4.19 41.97 35.06
N THR A 970 -4.88 43.09 35.32
CA THR A 970 -5.70 43.28 36.52
C THR A 970 -7.09 43.80 36.19
N ASP A 971 -8.13 43.07 36.62
CA ASP A 971 -9.56 43.44 36.49
C ASP A 971 -10.00 43.77 35.04
N ILE A 972 -9.66 42.91 34.06
CA ILE A 972 -9.95 43.11 32.63
C ILE A 972 -10.97 42.12 32.10
N LYS A 973 -11.96 42.62 31.34
CA LYS A 973 -12.92 41.77 30.64
C LYS A 973 -12.47 41.45 29.22
N ILE A 974 -12.58 40.19 28.81
CA ILE A 974 -12.02 39.70 27.54
C ILE A 974 -13.14 39.31 26.56
N LEU A 975 -13.98 38.33 26.93
CA LEU A 975 -15.02 37.78 26.05
C LEU A 975 -16.39 37.86 26.73
N ASN A 976 -17.39 38.32 25.99
CA ASN A 976 -18.81 38.18 26.35
C ASN A 976 -19.36 36.92 25.68
N ILE A 977 -20.11 36.11 26.42
CA ILE A 977 -20.70 34.86 25.91
C ILE A 977 -22.20 35.06 25.66
N ASP A 978 -22.93 35.65 26.62
CA ASP A 978 -24.39 35.77 26.53
C ASP A 978 -24.98 37.06 27.15
N GLY A 979 -24.13 38.01 27.55
CA GLY A 979 -24.52 39.26 28.20
C GLY A 979 -24.59 39.17 29.73
N THR A 980 -24.68 37.97 30.29
CA THR A 980 -24.47 37.66 31.71
C THR A 980 -23.20 36.86 31.96
N ASP A 981 -22.80 36.07 30.97
CA ASP A 981 -21.68 35.17 31.01
C ASP A 981 -20.45 35.74 30.31
N GLN A 982 -19.28 35.63 30.94
CA GLN A 982 -18.05 36.27 30.49
C GLN A 982 -16.76 35.56 30.91
N ILE A 983 -15.67 35.86 30.18
CA ILE A 983 -14.29 35.52 30.53
C ILE A 983 -13.55 36.83 30.86
N GLU A 984 -12.89 36.87 32.01
CA GLU A 984 -12.18 38.05 32.54
C GLU A 984 -10.88 37.66 33.25
N ILE A 985 -10.03 38.65 33.53
CA ILE A 985 -8.86 38.56 34.42
C ILE A 985 -9.26 39.25 35.73
N ASP A 986 -9.07 38.57 36.86
CA ASP A 986 -9.33 39.16 38.18
C ASP A 986 -8.22 40.12 38.64
N GLY A 987 -8.44 40.83 39.76
CA GLY A 987 -7.46 41.73 40.37
C GLY A 987 -6.16 41.07 40.87
N THR A 988 -5.99 39.76 40.67
CA THR A 988 -4.77 39.00 41.00
C THR A 988 -4.06 38.41 39.76
N GLY A 989 -4.56 38.68 38.55
CA GLY A 989 -3.96 38.18 37.32
C GLY A 989 -4.37 36.76 36.95
N ASN A 990 -5.54 36.30 37.42
CA ASN A 990 -6.06 34.98 37.04
C ASN A 990 -7.26 35.10 36.09
N ILE A 991 -7.31 34.24 35.08
CA ILE A 991 -8.48 34.05 34.24
C ILE A 991 -9.63 33.51 35.08
N LEU A 992 -10.77 34.16 34.98
CA LEU A 992 -12.06 33.75 35.52
C LEU A 992 -13.04 33.56 34.37
N ALA A 993 -13.69 32.40 34.34
CA ALA A 993 -14.82 32.12 33.47
C ALA A 993 -16.07 32.06 34.36
N THR A 994 -16.72 33.20 34.60
CA THR A 994 -17.74 33.42 35.65
C THR A 994 -19.06 32.65 35.45
N SER A 995 -19.06 31.73 34.49
CA SER A 995 -20.19 31.37 33.64
C SER A 995 -20.21 29.90 33.25
N PHE A 996 -19.07 29.25 33.48
CA PHE A 996 -18.88 27.83 33.32
C PHE A 996 -18.88 27.23 34.74
N PRO A 997 -19.98 26.58 35.19
CA PRO A 997 -20.14 26.12 36.57
C PRO A 997 -19.06 25.14 37.04
N SER A 998 -18.40 24.45 36.10
CA SER A 998 -17.34 23.47 36.36
C SER A 998 -16.11 23.70 35.46
N ALA A 999 -15.78 24.96 35.18
CA ALA A 999 -14.66 25.33 34.33
C ALA A 999 -13.34 24.73 34.82
N THR A 1000 -12.61 24.06 33.93
CA THR A 1000 -11.16 23.84 34.05
C THR A 1000 -10.47 24.80 33.11
N ILE A 1001 -9.50 25.56 33.63
CA ILE A 1001 -8.75 26.56 32.89
C ILE A 1001 -7.34 26.03 32.66
N TYR A 1002 -6.90 26.16 31.42
CA TYR A 1002 -5.56 25.88 30.97
C TYR A 1002 -4.93 27.18 30.48
N VAL A 1003 -3.71 27.45 30.94
CA VAL A 1003 -2.86 28.50 30.40
C VAL A 1003 -1.60 27.83 29.88
N ASP A 1004 -1.27 28.09 28.62
CA ASP A 1004 -0.08 27.57 27.94
C ASP A 1004 0.00 26.02 27.99
N GLY A 1005 -1.12 25.36 27.70
CA GLY A 1005 -1.23 23.89 27.65
C GLY A 1005 -1.33 23.20 29.02
N SER A 1006 -1.18 23.93 30.13
CA SER A 1006 -1.18 23.37 31.49
C SER A 1006 -2.35 23.88 32.33
N VAL A 1007 -2.89 23.06 33.24
CA VAL A 1007 -3.97 23.48 34.17
C VAL A 1007 -3.45 24.62 35.04
N SER A 1008 -3.92 25.83 34.75
CA SER A 1008 -3.51 27.08 35.37
C SER A 1008 -4.53 28.16 35.03
N ALA A 1009 -4.63 29.19 35.87
CA ALA A 1009 -5.41 30.38 35.58
C ALA A 1009 -4.54 31.65 35.48
N ALA A 1010 -3.28 31.60 35.91
CA ALA A 1010 -2.44 32.79 36.02
C ALA A 1010 -1.94 33.26 34.65
N VAL A 1011 -2.06 34.56 34.39
CA VAL A 1011 -1.58 35.24 33.19
C VAL A 1011 -0.86 36.54 33.55
N ASP A 1012 0.02 37.01 32.69
CA ASP A 1012 0.61 38.34 32.75
C ASP A 1012 0.44 39.11 31.43
N THR A 1013 1.25 40.14 31.19
CA THR A 1013 1.18 40.99 29.98
C THR A 1013 1.93 40.41 28.78
N SER A 1014 2.43 39.17 28.88
CA SER A 1014 3.01 38.38 27.80
C SER A 1014 1.91 37.71 26.95
N TRP A 1015 2.31 37.04 25.87
CA TRP A 1015 1.38 36.19 25.12
C TRP A 1015 1.08 34.92 25.92
N HIS A 1016 -0.20 34.63 26.11
CA HIS A 1016 -0.68 33.40 26.72
C HIS A 1016 -1.76 32.74 25.84
N PHE A 1017 -1.74 31.41 25.78
CA PHE A 1017 -2.82 30.62 25.20
C PHE A 1017 -3.77 30.19 26.32
N VAL A 1018 -4.99 30.66 26.26
CA VAL A 1018 -6.01 30.38 27.27
C VAL A 1018 -7.00 29.39 26.68
N THR A 1019 -7.27 28.28 27.39
CA THR A 1019 -8.35 27.34 27.07
C THR A 1019 -9.22 27.09 28.30
N ILE A 1020 -10.53 27.21 28.13
CA ILE A 1020 -11.52 26.96 29.17
C ILE A 1020 -12.38 25.79 28.72
N THR A 1021 -12.47 24.74 29.54
CA THR A 1021 -13.33 23.57 29.28
C THR A 1021 -14.38 23.38 30.39
N ASP A 1022 -15.60 22.99 30.05
CA ASP A 1022 -16.66 22.62 31.00
C ASP A 1022 -17.55 21.52 30.42
N SER A 1023 -17.72 20.43 31.15
CA SER A 1023 -18.57 19.30 30.76
C SER A 1023 -20.07 19.62 30.68
N THR A 1024 -20.52 20.73 31.25
CA THR A 1024 -21.94 21.16 31.28
C THR A 1024 -22.32 21.93 30.03
N GLY A 1025 -21.39 22.74 29.53
CA GLY A 1025 -21.56 23.66 28.41
C GLY A 1025 -22.43 24.90 28.70
N VAL A 1026 -22.30 25.92 27.86
CA VAL A 1026 -23.01 27.22 27.96
C VAL A 1026 -23.69 27.60 26.64
N SER A 1027 -24.56 28.62 26.67
CA SER A 1027 -25.18 29.16 25.46
C SER A 1027 -24.55 30.48 25.06
N ALA A 1028 -23.82 30.52 23.95
CA ALA A 1028 -23.13 31.70 23.44
C ALA A 1028 -24.08 32.59 22.60
N SER A 1029 -25.15 33.09 23.24
CA SER A 1029 -26.23 33.79 22.54
C SER A 1029 -25.90 35.25 22.15
N THR A 1030 -24.84 35.84 22.72
CA THR A 1030 -24.30 37.14 22.32
C THR A 1030 -22.77 37.14 22.47
N PHE A 1031 -22.09 36.40 21.60
CA PHE A 1031 -20.64 36.25 21.62
C PHE A 1031 -19.92 37.49 21.10
N GLN A 1032 -19.16 38.16 21.96
CA GLN A 1032 -18.36 39.33 21.60
C GLN A 1032 -16.92 39.18 22.10
N ILE A 1033 -15.97 39.51 21.23
CA ILE A 1033 -14.53 39.50 21.51
C ILE A 1033 -14.09 40.94 21.77
N GLY A 1034 -13.55 41.21 22.95
CA GLY A 1034 -13.01 42.52 23.32
C GLY A 1034 -14.00 43.49 23.98
N GLN A 1035 -15.27 43.11 24.16
CA GLN A 1035 -16.25 43.91 24.92
C GLN A 1035 -17.11 43.02 25.80
N VAL A 1036 -17.34 43.49 27.03
CA VAL A 1036 -18.37 42.96 27.93
C VAL A 1036 -19.13 44.12 28.56
N ALA A 1037 -20.42 44.23 28.26
CA ALA A 1037 -21.25 45.38 28.62
C ALA A 1037 -20.61 46.73 28.23
N SER A 1038 -20.24 47.57 29.19
CA SER A 1038 -19.60 48.87 28.94
C SER A 1038 -18.08 48.87 29.13
N SER A 1039 -17.47 47.70 29.32
CA SER A 1039 -16.03 47.51 29.49
C SER A 1039 -15.42 46.92 28.23
N PHE A 1040 -14.18 47.32 27.91
CA PHE A 1040 -13.47 46.95 26.69
C PHE A 1040 -12.09 46.41 27.02
N PHE A 1041 -11.64 45.42 26.25
CA PHE A 1041 -10.31 44.82 26.35
C PHE A 1041 -9.24 45.77 25.81
N ASP A 1042 -8.10 45.85 26.49
CA ASP A 1042 -6.94 46.65 26.08
C ASP A 1042 -5.76 45.70 25.85
N GLY A 1043 -5.43 45.45 24.58
CA GLY A 1043 -4.43 44.44 24.20
C GLY A 1043 -4.65 43.83 22.82
N ILE A 1044 -4.10 42.64 22.60
CA ILE A 1044 -4.14 41.89 21.34
C ILE A 1044 -4.77 40.51 21.57
N ILE A 1045 -5.70 40.10 20.71
CA ILE A 1045 -6.32 38.76 20.72
C ILE A 1045 -6.16 38.11 19.34
N ASP A 1046 -5.86 36.81 19.35
CA ASP A 1046 -5.55 36.02 18.17
C ASP A 1046 -6.17 34.61 18.24
N GLU A 1047 -6.43 33.99 17.10
CA GLU A 1047 -6.74 32.55 16.98
C GLU A 1047 -7.89 32.03 17.89
N VAL A 1048 -9.02 32.74 17.92
CA VAL A 1048 -10.17 32.43 18.78
C VAL A 1048 -10.95 31.23 18.22
N ARG A 1049 -11.20 30.21 19.05
CA ARG A 1049 -11.95 28.99 18.71
C ARG A 1049 -12.95 28.61 19.78
N ILE A 1050 -14.07 28.01 19.34
CA ILE A 1050 -15.16 27.56 20.21
C ILE A 1050 -15.60 26.15 19.80
N TYR A 1051 -15.77 25.26 20.78
CA TYR A 1051 -16.19 23.87 20.57
C TYR A 1051 -17.43 23.51 21.40
N ASN A 1052 -18.29 22.65 20.85
CA ASN A 1052 -19.44 22.06 21.55
C ASN A 1052 -19.11 20.76 22.31
N ARG A 1053 -17.82 20.46 22.47
CA ARG A 1053 -17.29 19.35 23.26
C ARG A 1053 -16.14 19.80 24.16
N VAL A 1054 -15.86 19.03 25.21
CA VAL A 1054 -14.66 19.18 26.03
C VAL A 1054 -13.44 18.70 25.23
N LEU A 1055 -12.44 19.56 25.05
CA LEU A 1055 -11.15 19.15 24.53
C LEU A 1055 -10.35 18.38 25.59
N SER A 1056 -9.66 17.31 25.17
CA SER A 1056 -8.72 16.58 26.02
C SER A 1056 -7.41 17.37 26.21
N VAL A 1057 -6.63 17.00 27.22
CA VAL A 1057 -5.35 17.65 27.54
C VAL A 1057 -4.39 17.65 26.34
N ASP A 1058 -4.32 16.53 25.60
CA ASP A 1058 -3.47 16.42 24.41
C ASP A 1058 -3.95 17.31 23.26
N GLU A 1059 -5.27 17.48 23.11
CA GLU A 1059 -5.83 18.38 22.11
C GLU A 1059 -5.57 19.85 22.46
N ILE A 1060 -5.61 20.19 23.74
CA ILE A 1060 -5.24 21.53 24.24
C ILE A 1060 -3.74 21.78 24.02
N GLY A 1061 -2.90 20.79 24.29
CA GLY A 1061 -1.46 20.83 24.00
C GLY A 1061 -1.18 21.07 22.51
N ARG A 1062 -1.87 20.32 21.63
CA ARG A 1062 -1.76 20.52 20.18
C ARG A 1062 -2.18 21.93 19.72
N LEU A 1063 -3.27 22.48 20.26
CA LEU A 1063 -3.69 23.85 19.94
C LEU A 1063 -2.70 24.91 20.44
N TYR A 1064 -2.09 24.68 21.61
CA TYR A 1064 -1.02 25.52 22.15
C TYR A 1064 0.22 25.49 21.25
N ASP A 1065 0.66 24.30 20.86
CA ASP A 1065 1.87 24.15 20.04
C ASP A 1065 1.70 24.77 18.64
N LEU A 1066 0.49 24.71 18.07
CA LEU A 1066 0.17 25.40 16.81
C LEU A 1066 0.43 26.91 16.87
N GLY A 1067 0.25 27.54 18.03
CA GLY A 1067 0.53 28.96 18.22
C GLY A 1067 1.96 29.29 18.63
N ASN A 1068 2.77 28.31 19.03
CA ASN A 1068 4.19 28.51 19.33
C ASN A 1068 5.12 28.34 18.13
N VAL A 1069 4.57 28.06 16.95
CA VAL A 1069 5.33 28.14 15.70
C VAL A 1069 5.69 29.60 15.42
N GLU A 1070 6.91 30.00 15.78
CA GLU A 1070 7.43 31.34 15.46
C GLU A 1070 7.59 31.49 13.95
N TYR A 1071 6.69 32.26 13.32
CA TYR A 1071 6.94 32.76 11.97
C TYR A 1071 8.01 33.86 12.04
N VAL A 1072 9.27 33.50 11.83
CA VAL A 1072 10.35 34.48 11.64
C VAL A 1072 10.06 35.23 10.34
N ARG A 1073 9.77 36.54 10.44
CA ARG A 1073 9.52 37.43 9.30
C ARG A 1073 10.76 37.71 8.45
#